data_AF-A0A1N7JEU7-F1
#
_entry.id   AF-A0A1N7JEU7-F1
#
_cell.length_a   1.000
_cell.length_b   1.000
_cell.length_c   1.000
_cell.angle_alpha   90.00
_cell.angle_beta   90.00
_cell.angle_gamma   90.00
#
_symmetry.space_group_name_H-M   'P 1'
#
loop_
_entity.id
_entity.type
_entity.pdbx_description
1 polymer ?
#
loop_
_entity_poly.entity_id
_entity_poly.type
_entity_poly.pdbx_seq_one_letter_code
_entity_poly.pdbx_strand_id
1 'polypeptide(L)'
;MICIFDKDENLRSTLLQEEGFLHWAEAKIEEELNGQTSMDLSVPYFVNSPDHPGSGERNHPDVHWIEVENTLVVKMTDYNRDEEYFREFVIKETELDTEADLKIAYCHDSAIAELNDEKVEEKRPGYGSDSGTTARIALQDALEGSRWVPGIVEDLGLSRAHFFHESRLACVHKILEAWGAEVRFRVEVSGSGIVGRYVDLFAERGADRGKRIELGKDLMALNLNISSENLKTAIWPRGKGLKSDGEEDLDPAAGRRVSIAEVEWSQALGDPVEKPKGQEWIGLPEELEAWGRGKPGQKRHKMVDVVFEEIEDPETLAQEAFKLLQELAKPEVSADIRMMDLEHQTSHEAVRLGDTVRLVISSVDPAIRLRARVVKRVQYLGEMERTEVTIGSQVETTLELSREIRREVEKEFGKVAPITWKDSMIDLLNNEIVSSNAYLYMNTSDGMILFNRPRDQHPDEAMQMVAAGLRISATKDPEGEFIWTTAITAKGIHADAITTGQMKADRIGAGILSLGGKDFGAAQLFLRDREDNIIAHFDGEARSWNELRAGAMYAPNVPRRTTLEDELSTTSLYVHPVAGDDVEGDGTSSHPFRTLQRAVDFIPEVNDATWDIRVIEPTKYPISEHLEIRGFRGDGIVRFRMDGVRFNGWVRLSSNLHRFAFYGGHYYHNGQGHPRTPEGPIATFHVIRTNILYMENCCVSAEQKAEHAMSATYGSFVEAHDCYFDRGLRNGAQAIRGSKMYINNCGGRENGEFGAYASINSEIAISGDVVDQKIYCPAGKGGGTGEDHFFWYSTWTSEVRVPSTYAGRKRSGLRVAIPENKILTAYPTEVASWRGQGGDTDDGRGWHVGRLLQGAGFYPHLLAEGEDGYGGNHAGFVWFGNINFKTRLAGRTIKDVRVQLRRAPRFTPDTPKEVQCWLHNYVRQDEAEDWEPSRVLMESHKVGSYSWNDERRFTLPRSAGERLAKGEAIGLAFFHEDWTQGLEIVPRSVVLEVVYE
;
A
#
# COMPACT_ATOMS: atom_id res chain seq x y z
N MET A 1 37.03 -7.82 23.08
CA MET A 1 38.29 -7.07 23.29
C MET A 1 38.75 -6.58 21.94
N ILE A 2 39.05 -5.29 21.82
CA ILE A 2 39.60 -4.66 20.61
C ILE A 2 40.86 -3.92 21.03
N CYS A 3 41.99 -4.18 20.39
CA CYS A 3 43.27 -3.51 20.67
C CYS A 3 43.53 -2.44 19.60
N ILE A 4 43.96 -1.25 20.00
CA ILE A 4 44.33 -0.16 19.09
C ILE A 4 45.85 -0.07 19.02
N PHE A 5 46.38 -0.17 17.82
CA PHE A 5 47.79 0.07 17.53
C PHE A 5 47.94 1.35 16.71
N ASP A 6 49.01 2.09 16.96
CA ASP A 6 49.35 3.23 16.10
C ASP A 6 49.94 2.77 14.76
N LYS A 7 50.12 3.72 13.84
CA LYS A 7 50.82 3.51 12.56
C LYS A 7 52.22 2.88 12.65
N ASP A 8 52.85 2.97 13.82
CA ASP A 8 54.16 2.40 14.12
C ASP A 8 54.04 1.00 14.78
N GLU A 9 52.84 0.42 14.76
CA GLU A 9 52.48 -0.91 15.29
C GLU A 9 52.69 -1.08 16.80
N ASN A 10 52.62 0.01 17.55
CA ASN A 10 52.69 -0.01 19.01
C ASN A 10 51.28 -0.04 19.60
N LEU A 11 51.04 -0.95 20.54
CA LEU A 11 49.79 -1.01 21.29
C LEU A 11 49.60 0.30 22.08
N ARG A 12 48.51 1.02 21.80
CA ARG A 12 48.17 2.30 22.44
C ARG A 12 47.01 2.22 23.41
N SER A 13 45.97 1.46 23.07
CA SER A 13 44.81 1.28 23.94
C SER A 13 44.17 -0.09 23.72
N THR A 14 43.32 -0.50 24.66
CA THR A 14 42.50 -1.71 24.59
C THR A 14 41.10 -1.37 25.05
N LEU A 15 40.13 -1.63 24.18
CA LEU A 15 38.72 -1.46 24.46
C LEU A 15 38.17 -2.76 25.06
N LEU A 16 37.52 -2.62 26.22
CA LEU A 16 36.89 -3.68 27.00
C LEU A 16 35.53 -3.18 27.50
N GLN A 17 34.60 -4.11 27.72
CA GLN A 17 33.30 -3.80 28.32
C GLN A 17 33.35 -3.82 29.87
N GLU A 18 34.51 -3.49 30.45
CA GLU A 18 34.79 -3.49 31.89
C GLU A 18 35.01 -2.06 32.40
N GLU A 19 34.64 -1.77 33.65
CA GLU A 19 34.79 -0.44 34.25
C GLU A 19 36.26 0.04 34.21
N GLY A 20 36.47 1.26 33.70
CA GLY A 20 37.79 1.90 33.63
C GLY A 20 38.50 1.81 32.27
N PHE A 21 37.92 1.13 31.29
CA PHE A 21 38.40 1.09 29.90
C PHE A 21 37.52 1.94 28.98
N LEU A 22 38.02 2.26 27.78
CA LEU A 22 37.16 2.81 26.73
C LEU A 22 36.19 1.72 26.26
N HIS A 23 34.90 1.96 26.46
CA HIS A 23 33.85 1.09 25.96
C HIS A 23 33.57 1.41 24.49
N TRP A 24 33.17 0.41 23.69
CA TRP A 24 32.52 0.67 22.41
C TRP A 24 31.01 0.75 22.62
N ALA A 25 30.38 1.72 21.96
CA ALA A 25 28.93 1.83 21.87
C ALA A 25 28.38 0.80 20.87
N GLU A 26 29.04 0.67 19.72
CA GLU A 26 28.74 -0.34 18.72
C GLU A 26 30.04 -0.80 18.05
N ALA A 27 30.15 -2.08 17.72
CA ALA A 27 31.27 -2.62 16.95
C ALA A 27 30.71 -3.68 16.00
N LYS A 28 30.57 -3.31 14.73
CA LYS A 28 29.98 -4.11 13.67
C LYS A 28 31.10 -4.70 12.81
N ILE A 29 31.09 -6.00 12.59
CA ILE A 29 32.03 -6.69 11.71
C ILE A 29 31.25 -7.35 10.59
N GLU A 30 31.63 -7.07 9.37
CA GLU A 30 31.03 -7.63 8.16
C GLU A 30 32.06 -8.52 7.48
N GLU A 31 31.73 -9.80 7.34
CA GLU A 31 32.61 -10.80 6.73
C GLU A 31 31.91 -11.49 5.58
N GLU A 32 32.59 -11.60 4.44
CA GLU A 32 32.15 -12.33 3.27
C GLU A 32 33.16 -13.43 2.90
N LEU A 33 32.66 -14.58 2.45
CA LEU A 33 33.50 -15.72 2.14
C LEU A 33 34.28 -15.44 0.85
N ASN A 34 35.61 -15.38 0.96
CA ASN A 34 36.51 -14.93 -0.10
C ASN A 34 36.26 -13.49 -0.59
N GLY A 35 35.34 -12.75 0.03
CA GLY A 35 34.93 -11.41 -0.38
C GLY A 35 35.52 -10.31 0.49
N GLN A 36 34.79 -9.20 0.58
CA GLN A 36 35.22 -8.07 1.40
C GLN A 36 35.06 -8.37 2.90
N THR A 37 35.89 -7.70 3.70
CA THR A 37 35.73 -7.70 5.15
C THR A 37 35.99 -6.28 5.66
N SER A 38 35.07 -5.77 6.46
CA SER A 38 35.14 -4.45 7.07
C SER A 38 34.68 -4.48 8.52
N MET A 39 35.02 -3.40 9.23
CA MET A 39 34.59 -3.20 10.60
C MET A 39 34.23 -1.73 10.82
N ASP A 40 33.08 -1.49 11.42
CA ASP A 40 32.65 -0.18 11.88
C ASP A 40 32.71 -0.17 13.42
N LEU A 41 33.39 0.82 13.99
CA LEU A 41 33.56 0.96 15.44
C LEU A 41 33.08 2.33 15.90
N SER A 42 32.09 2.35 16.79
CA SER A 42 31.56 3.55 17.43
C SER A 42 31.96 3.58 18.91
N VAL A 43 32.62 4.66 19.34
CA VAL A 43 33.00 4.86 20.75
C VAL A 43 32.41 6.17 21.28
N PRO A 44 31.89 6.20 22.52
CA PRO A 44 31.49 7.44 23.16
C PRO A 44 32.73 8.28 23.46
N TYR A 45 32.73 9.55 23.04
CA TYR A 45 33.90 10.40 23.30
C TYR A 45 33.85 11.08 24.68
N PHE A 46 32.70 11.17 25.35
CA PHE A 46 32.56 11.67 26.72
C PHE A 46 32.35 10.54 27.76
N VAL A 47 32.97 10.66 28.94
CA VAL A 47 32.75 9.72 30.05
C VAL A 47 32.59 10.47 31.38
N ASN A 48 31.58 10.08 32.16
CA ASN A 48 31.36 10.60 33.52
C ASN A 48 32.46 10.05 34.45
N SER A 49 33.34 10.92 34.95
CA SER A 49 34.35 10.53 35.96
C SER A 49 33.69 10.34 37.33
N PRO A 50 33.87 9.18 38.01
CA PRO A 50 33.31 8.93 39.34
C PRO A 50 33.89 9.82 40.44
N ASP A 51 35.09 10.38 40.23
CA ASP A 51 35.87 11.00 41.31
C ASP A 51 35.52 12.47 41.58
N HIS A 52 34.86 13.16 40.65
CA HIS A 52 34.50 14.59 40.77
C HIS A 52 33.10 14.90 40.19
N PRO A 53 32.02 14.76 40.99
CA PRO A 53 30.69 15.18 40.57
C PRO A 53 30.64 16.72 40.51
N GLY A 54 30.80 17.28 39.31
CA GLY A 54 30.68 18.73 39.05
C GLY A 54 31.77 19.38 38.20
N SER A 55 32.81 18.65 37.77
CA SER A 55 33.71 19.13 36.70
C SER A 55 33.25 18.55 35.37
N GLY A 56 32.89 19.41 34.41
CA GLY A 56 32.24 19.04 33.15
C GLY A 56 32.89 17.90 32.36
N GLU A 57 32.09 17.38 31.41
CA GLU A 57 32.40 16.36 30.42
C GLU A 57 33.86 16.45 29.93
N ARG A 58 34.63 15.37 30.13
CA ARG A 58 35.98 15.24 29.60
C ARG A 58 36.01 14.12 28.57
N ASN A 59 36.77 14.33 27.51
CA ASN A 59 37.02 13.29 26.53
C ASN A 59 37.75 12.11 27.21
N HIS A 60 37.32 10.87 26.95
CA HIS A 60 38.09 9.71 27.39
C HIS A 60 39.51 9.81 26.82
N PRO A 61 40.57 9.65 27.63
CA PRO A 61 41.94 9.86 27.19
C PRO A 61 42.30 8.99 26.00
N ASP A 62 41.69 7.83 25.80
CA ASP A 62 42.04 6.91 24.70
C ASP A 62 41.30 7.17 23.39
N VAL A 63 40.27 8.02 23.35
CA VAL A 63 39.47 8.28 22.13
C VAL A 63 40.30 8.91 21.02
N HIS A 64 41.37 9.64 21.35
CA HIS A 64 42.26 10.21 20.34
C HIS A 64 43.00 9.16 19.52
N TRP A 65 43.12 7.92 20.01
CA TRP A 65 43.74 6.82 19.26
C TRP A 65 42.84 6.25 18.16
N ILE A 66 41.55 6.59 18.16
CA ILE A 66 40.66 6.34 17.01
C ILE A 66 41.00 7.37 15.94
N GLU A 67 42.02 7.10 15.15
CA GLU A 67 42.58 8.01 14.14
C GLU A 67 42.88 7.24 12.86
N VAL A 68 42.79 7.92 11.72
CA VAL A 68 43.06 7.33 10.41
C VAL A 68 44.49 6.75 10.36
N GLU A 69 44.62 5.59 9.71
CA GLU A 69 45.82 4.73 9.63
C GLU A 69 46.25 4.04 10.95
N ASN A 70 45.60 4.30 12.09
CA ASN A 70 45.74 3.40 13.23
C ASN A 70 44.98 2.09 12.96
N THR A 71 45.41 1.00 13.60
CA THR A 71 44.84 -0.32 13.36
C THR A 71 44.09 -0.86 14.58
N LEU A 72 42.98 -1.52 14.29
CA LEU A 72 42.16 -2.26 15.25
C LEU A 72 42.47 -3.74 15.10
N VAL A 73 42.93 -4.36 16.17
CA VAL A 73 43.13 -5.81 16.22
C VAL A 73 42.04 -6.43 17.08
N VAL A 74 41.24 -7.29 16.45
CA VAL A 74 40.09 -7.94 17.08
C VAL A 74 40.35 -9.44 17.17
N LYS A 75 40.01 -10.02 18.31
CA LYS A 75 40.09 -11.46 18.51
C LYS A 75 38.90 -12.15 17.84
N MET A 76 39.20 -13.04 16.90
CA MET A 76 38.29 -13.93 16.19
C MET A 76 38.46 -15.36 16.68
N THR A 77 37.52 -16.23 16.36
CA THR A 77 37.61 -17.66 16.70
C THR A 77 37.28 -18.52 15.49
N ASP A 78 38.18 -19.44 15.16
CA ASP A 78 38.01 -20.51 14.18
C ASP A 78 37.66 -21.82 14.88
N TYR A 79 36.37 -22.08 14.93
CA TYR A 79 35.81 -23.24 15.64
C TYR A 79 35.78 -24.53 14.81
N ASN A 80 36.28 -24.54 13.56
CA ASN A 80 36.57 -25.82 12.91
C ASN A 80 37.81 -26.48 13.52
N ARG A 81 38.69 -25.64 14.08
CA ARG A 81 39.97 -26.06 14.66
C ARG A 81 40.05 -25.79 16.17
N ASP A 82 39.00 -25.23 16.77
CA ASP A 82 38.99 -24.71 18.15
C ASP A 82 40.19 -23.77 18.42
N GLU A 83 40.51 -22.92 17.43
CA GLU A 83 41.63 -21.99 17.48
C GLU A 83 41.13 -20.54 17.54
N GLU A 84 41.69 -19.74 18.43
CA GLU A 84 41.49 -18.30 18.43
C GLU A 84 42.58 -17.64 17.57
N TYR A 85 42.20 -16.64 16.78
CA TYR A 85 43.15 -15.89 15.96
C TYR A 85 42.83 -14.39 16.04
N PHE A 86 43.81 -13.54 15.74
CA PHE A 86 43.60 -12.11 15.68
C PHE A 86 43.43 -11.67 14.23
N ARG A 87 42.52 -10.73 14.00
CA ARG A 87 42.30 -10.08 12.71
C ARG A 87 42.58 -8.59 12.85
N GLU A 88 43.28 -8.04 11.86
CA GLU A 88 43.72 -6.64 11.85
C GLU A 88 42.91 -5.85 10.84
N PHE A 89 42.39 -4.70 11.26
CA PHE A 89 41.67 -3.73 10.44
C PHE A 89 42.37 -2.39 10.52
N VAL A 90 42.46 -1.66 9.41
CA VAL A 90 43.03 -0.31 9.35
C VAL A 90 41.90 0.71 9.30
N ILE A 91 41.95 1.73 10.17
CA ILE A 91 41.00 2.84 10.16
C ILE A 91 41.26 3.67 8.91
N LYS A 92 40.30 3.72 7.99
CA LYS A 92 40.42 4.53 6.76
C LYS A 92 39.71 5.87 6.87
N GLU A 93 38.64 5.91 7.66
CA GLU A 93 37.88 7.12 7.88
C GLU A 93 37.40 7.19 9.33
N THR A 94 37.29 8.42 9.84
CA THR A 94 36.66 8.67 11.14
C THR A 94 35.65 9.79 11.03
N GLU A 95 34.50 9.61 11.66
CA GLU A 95 33.44 10.59 11.75
C GLU A 95 33.20 10.97 13.21
N LEU A 96 32.83 12.22 13.46
CA LEU A 96 32.43 12.70 14.78
C LEU A 96 30.95 13.06 14.74
N ASP A 97 30.13 12.23 15.39
CA ASP A 97 28.71 12.49 15.59
C ASP A 97 28.51 13.21 16.92
N THR A 98 28.31 14.53 16.83
CA THR A 98 28.08 15.39 17.99
C THR A 98 26.66 15.31 18.54
N GLU A 99 25.70 14.73 17.81
CA GLU A 99 24.33 14.55 18.30
C GLU A 99 24.24 13.28 19.15
N ALA A 100 24.92 12.21 18.74
CA ALA A 100 24.99 10.95 19.48
C ALA A 100 26.12 10.88 20.51
N ASP A 101 26.99 11.90 20.56
CA ASP A 101 28.23 11.91 21.34
C ASP A 101 29.18 10.73 21.03
N LEU A 102 29.26 10.35 19.75
CA LEU A 102 30.05 9.23 19.25
C LEU A 102 31.19 9.68 18.32
N LYS A 103 32.31 8.98 18.41
CA LYS A 103 33.33 8.96 17.37
C LYS A 103 33.27 7.61 16.66
N ILE A 104 33.07 7.64 15.36
CA ILE A 104 32.88 6.46 14.51
C ILE A 104 34.14 6.26 13.67
N ALA A 105 34.57 5.02 13.52
CA ALA A 105 35.69 4.63 12.68
C ALA A 105 35.25 3.57 11.67
N TYR A 106 35.49 3.85 10.40
CA TYR A 106 35.23 2.95 9.28
C TYR A 106 36.55 2.28 8.89
N CYS A 107 36.60 0.96 9.02
CA CYS A 107 37.83 0.19 8.93
C CYS A 107 37.76 -0.86 7.82
N HIS A 108 38.87 -1.02 7.09
CA HIS A 108 39.05 -2.07 6.10
C HIS A 108 39.95 -3.17 6.65
N ASP A 109 39.79 -4.41 6.20
CA ASP A 109 40.75 -5.49 6.52
C ASP A 109 42.16 -5.09 6.03
N SER A 110 43.14 -5.13 6.94
CA SER A 110 44.50 -4.67 6.64
C SER A 110 45.18 -5.49 5.55
N ALA A 111 44.86 -6.78 5.43
CA ALA A 111 45.40 -7.61 4.36
C ALA A 111 44.85 -7.19 2.99
N ILE A 112 43.54 -6.90 2.93
CA ILE A 112 42.88 -6.46 1.71
C ILE A 112 43.45 -5.11 1.27
N ALA A 113 43.58 -4.15 2.19
CA ALA A 113 44.13 -2.84 1.90
C ALA A 113 45.59 -2.93 1.40
N GLU A 114 46.47 -3.59 2.17
CA GLU A 114 47.91 -3.63 1.86
C GLU A 114 48.22 -4.45 0.61
N LEU A 115 47.65 -5.66 0.47
CA LEU A 115 47.92 -6.51 -0.68
C LEU A 115 47.33 -5.97 -1.99
N ASN A 116 46.35 -5.08 -1.92
CA ASN A 116 45.81 -4.43 -3.11
C ASN A 116 46.73 -3.32 -3.64
N ASP A 117 47.43 -2.61 -2.76
CA ASP A 117 48.32 -1.50 -3.13
C ASP A 117 49.65 -1.99 -3.73
N GLU A 118 50.06 -3.21 -3.42
CA GLU A 118 51.32 -3.78 -3.86
C GLU A 118 51.17 -4.66 -5.12
N LYS A 119 52.05 -4.49 -6.12
CA LYS A 119 51.98 -5.20 -7.41
C LYS A 119 52.97 -6.35 -7.56
N VAL A 120 52.53 -7.41 -8.25
CA VAL A 120 53.38 -8.48 -8.78
C VAL A 120 53.63 -8.23 -10.26
N GLU A 121 54.89 -8.20 -10.68
CA GLU A 121 55.27 -7.97 -12.09
C GLU A 121 54.87 -9.15 -12.97
N GLU A 122 55.65 -10.23 -12.97
CA GLU A 122 55.29 -11.44 -13.69
C GLU A 122 55.79 -12.65 -12.92
N LYS A 123 54.86 -13.56 -12.61
CA LYS A 123 55.17 -14.88 -12.06
C LYS A 123 54.21 -15.90 -12.61
N ARG A 124 54.68 -17.12 -12.79
CA ARG A 124 53.88 -18.21 -13.35
C ARG A 124 53.96 -19.47 -12.50
N PRO A 125 53.43 -19.47 -11.27
CA PRO A 125 53.50 -20.66 -10.41
C PRO A 125 52.91 -21.89 -11.09
N GLY A 126 53.70 -22.97 -11.15
CA GLY A 126 53.30 -24.23 -11.78
C GLY A 126 53.47 -24.30 -13.31
N TYR A 127 53.83 -23.19 -13.97
CA TYR A 127 54.22 -23.21 -15.38
C TYR A 127 55.71 -23.58 -15.51
N GLY A 128 56.01 -24.67 -16.22
CA GLY A 128 57.34 -25.27 -16.32
C GLY A 128 57.46 -26.66 -15.66
N SER A 129 56.41 -27.10 -14.97
CA SER A 129 56.22 -28.47 -14.46
C SER A 129 55.05 -29.12 -15.19
N ASP A 130 55.20 -30.36 -15.66
CA ASP A 130 54.13 -31.13 -16.32
C ASP A 130 52.92 -31.36 -15.41
N SER A 131 53.11 -31.33 -14.08
CA SER A 131 52.07 -31.61 -13.08
C SER A 131 51.55 -30.39 -12.33
N GLY A 132 52.06 -29.18 -12.57
CA GLY A 132 51.67 -27.97 -11.82
C GLY A 132 52.43 -27.78 -10.49
N THR A 133 51.90 -26.96 -9.58
CA THR A 133 52.48 -26.68 -8.25
C THR A 133 51.42 -26.69 -7.14
N THR A 134 51.84 -26.66 -5.87
CA THR A 134 50.94 -26.59 -4.71
C THR A 134 50.47 -25.15 -4.44
N ALA A 135 49.30 -24.99 -3.84
CA ALA A 135 48.78 -23.68 -3.44
C ALA A 135 49.73 -22.91 -2.52
N ARG A 136 50.48 -23.61 -1.65
CA ARG A 136 51.48 -22.99 -0.77
C ARG A 136 52.60 -22.31 -1.55
N ILE A 137 53.14 -22.97 -2.59
CA ILE A 137 54.21 -22.40 -3.42
C ILE A 137 53.67 -21.21 -4.21
N ALA A 138 52.47 -21.34 -4.80
CA ALA A 138 51.85 -20.24 -5.53
C ALA A 138 51.57 -19.02 -4.62
N LEU A 139 51.13 -19.26 -3.38
CA LEU A 139 50.90 -18.20 -2.39
C LEU A 139 52.21 -17.55 -1.94
N GLN A 140 53.28 -18.32 -1.77
CA GLN A 140 54.61 -17.78 -1.50
C GLN A 140 55.07 -16.85 -2.63
N ASP A 141 54.81 -17.23 -3.87
CA ASP A 141 55.10 -16.39 -5.03
C ASP A 141 54.26 -15.11 -5.06
N ALA A 142 52.96 -15.20 -4.76
CA ALA A 142 52.06 -14.05 -4.73
C ALA A 142 52.41 -13.04 -3.62
N LEU A 143 52.90 -13.53 -2.48
CA LEU A 143 53.20 -12.69 -1.31
C LEU A 143 54.65 -12.22 -1.23
N GLU A 144 55.53 -12.65 -2.15
CA GLU A 144 56.95 -12.27 -2.09
C GLU A 144 57.12 -10.75 -2.04
N GLY A 145 57.87 -10.26 -1.05
CA GLY A 145 58.15 -8.84 -0.87
C GLY A 145 57.09 -8.05 -0.08
N SER A 146 55.96 -8.66 0.30
CA SER A 146 55.01 -8.05 1.24
C SER A 146 55.32 -8.41 2.69
N ARG A 147 54.61 -7.79 3.64
CA ARG A 147 54.69 -8.15 5.08
C ARG A 147 53.87 -9.40 5.43
N TRP A 148 53.06 -9.89 4.50
CA TRP A 148 52.19 -11.06 4.67
C TRP A 148 52.91 -12.32 4.17
N VAL A 149 52.78 -13.42 4.91
CA VAL A 149 53.40 -14.70 4.52
C VAL A 149 52.39 -15.84 4.49
N PRO A 150 52.64 -16.93 3.74
CA PRO A 150 51.82 -18.13 3.80
C PRO A 150 51.77 -18.69 5.22
N GLY A 151 50.56 -18.85 5.76
CA GLY A 151 50.34 -19.51 7.05
C GLY A 151 49.96 -20.98 6.86
N ILE A 152 48.77 -21.32 7.35
CA ILE A 152 48.19 -22.65 7.21
C ILE A 152 47.55 -22.77 5.82
N VAL A 153 48.20 -23.51 4.94
CA VAL A 153 47.68 -23.89 3.63
C VAL A 153 47.47 -25.40 3.60
N GLU A 154 46.22 -25.83 3.42
CA GLU A 154 45.84 -27.24 3.27
C GLU A 154 46.36 -27.84 1.97
N ASP A 155 46.33 -29.18 1.86
CA ASP A 155 46.67 -29.87 0.63
C ASP A 155 45.49 -29.82 -0.34
N LEU A 156 45.55 -28.87 -1.27
CA LEU A 156 44.52 -28.60 -2.28
C LEU A 156 44.86 -29.23 -3.63
N GLY A 157 45.87 -30.11 -3.66
CA GLY A 157 46.39 -30.68 -4.90
C GLY A 157 47.24 -29.69 -5.71
N LEU A 158 47.40 -30.03 -6.99
CA LEU A 158 48.27 -29.30 -7.92
C LEU A 158 47.45 -28.52 -8.93
N SER A 159 47.79 -27.24 -9.10
CA SER A 159 47.20 -26.37 -10.14
C SER A 159 48.27 -25.40 -10.65
N ARG A 160 47.84 -24.44 -11.47
CA ARG A 160 48.70 -23.41 -12.07
C ARG A 160 48.03 -22.05 -11.96
N ALA A 161 48.84 -21.00 -11.83
CA ALA A 161 48.36 -19.63 -11.89
C ALA A 161 49.32 -18.75 -12.70
N HIS A 162 48.79 -17.66 -13.23
CA HIS A 162 49.54 -16.67 -14.00
C HIS A 162 49.30 -15.29 -13.40
N PHE A 163 50.37 -14.70 -12.86
CA PHE A 163 50.39 -13.36 -12.30
C PHE A 163 51.03 -12.42 -13.29
N PHE A 164 50.32 -11.39 -13.71
CA PHE A 164 50.79 -10.44 -14.73
C PHE A 164 50.33 -9.02 -14.44
N HIS A 165 51.25 -8.20 -13.93
CA HIS A 165 51.11 -6.78 -13.62
C HIS A 165 49.81 -6.46 -12.85
N GLU A 166 49.54 -7.23 -11.80
CA GLU A 166 48.34 -7.11 -10.98
C GLU A 166 48.67 -7.01 -9.49
N SER A 167 47.69 -6.64 -8.65
CA SER A 167 47.91 -6.54 -7.21
C SER A 167 48.16 -7.93 -6.59
N ARG A 168 48.85 -7.96 -5.45
CA ARG A 168 49.05 -9.22 -4.70
C ARG A 168 47.71 -9.83 -4.29
N LEU A 169 46.73 -9.01 -3.94
CA LEU A 169 45.37 -9.47 -3.64
C LEU A 169 44.71 -10.16 -4.86
N ALA A 170 44.83 -9.59 -6.06
CA ALA A 170 44.34 -10.23 -7.29
C ALA A 170 45.05 -11.58 -7.55
N CYS A 171 46.35 -11.67 -7.28
CA CYS A 171 47.10 -12.92 -7.35
C CYS A 171 46.56 -13.96 -6.34
N VAL A 172 46.26 -13.55 -5.11
CA VAL A 172 45.64 -14.41 -4.10
C VAL A 172 44.29 -14.93 -4.59
N HIS A 173 43.41 -14.08 -5.14
CA HIS A 173 42.11 -14.54 -5.67
C HIS A 173 42.24 -15.52 -6.83
N LYS A 174 43.22 -15.34 -7.73
CA LYS A 174 43.53 -16.33 -8.77
C LYS A 174 43.94 -17.67 -8.19
N ILE A 175 44.64 -17.69 -7.05
CA ILE A 175 44.95 -18.93 -6.34
C ILE A 175 43.67 -19.55 -5.77
N LEU A 176 42.77 -18.75 -5.18
CA LEU A 176 41.49 -19.26 -4.66
C LEU A 176 40.67 -19.93 -5.76
N GLU A 177 40.59 -19.31 -6.93
CA GLU A 177 39.89 -19.86 -8.09
C GLU A 177 40.57 -21.14 -8.63
N ALA A 178 41.89 -21.10 -8.84
CA ALA A 178 42.61 -22.21 -9.47
C ALA A 178 42.75 -23.46 -8.59
N TRP A 179 42.70 -23.31 -7.25
CA TRP A 179 42.75 -24.43 -6.29
C TRP A 179 41.43 -24.69 -5.57
N GLY A 180 40.36 -23.92 -5.85
CA GLY A 180 39.08 -24.03 -5.16
C GLY A 180 39.20 -23.77 -3.65
N ALA A 181 40.01 -22.78 -3.26
CA ALA A 181 40.38 -22.53 -1.88
C ALA A 181 39.54 -21.41 -1.24
N GLU A 182 39.42 -21.45 0.08
CA GLU A 182 38.84 -20.39 0.90
C GLU A 182 39.92 -19.72 1.75
N VAL A 183 39.95 -18.38 1.76
CA VAL A 183 41.01 -17.59 2.41
C VAL A 183 40.64 -17.15 3.82
N ARG A 184 41.64 -17.04 4.68
CA ARG A 184 41.57 -16.34 5.97
C ARG A 184 42.83 -15.48 6.18
N PHE A 185 42.62 -14.23 6.57
CA PHE A 185 43.68 -13.34 7.01
C PHE A 185 43.77 -13.33 8.54
N ARG A 186 44.97 -13.42 9.09
CA ARG A 186 45.21 -13.33 10.53
C ARG A 186 46.55 -12.68 10.86
N VAL A 187 46.63 -12.13 12.06
CA VAL A 187 47.85 -11.59 12.65
C VAL A 187 48.20 -12.31 13.94
N GLU A 188 49.46 -12.21 14.32
CA GLU A 188 49.98 -12.70 15.60
C GLU A 188 50.45 -11.50 16.42
N VAL A 189 49.93 -11.40 17.64
CA VAL A 189 50.25 -10.32 18.57
C VAL A 189 51.05 -10.91 19.72
N SER A 190 52.20 -10.30 20.03
CA SER A 190 53.04 -10.71 21.16
C SER A 190 53.51 -9.48 21.93
N GLY A 191 53.20 -9.42 23.22
CA GLY A 191 53.52 -8.26 24.05
C GLY A 191 52.75 -7.02 23.58
N SER A 192 53.48 -5.99 23.13
CA SER A 192 52.93 -4.69 22.73
C SER A 192 52.95 -4.42 21.22
N GLY A 193 53.18 -5.44 20.38
CA GLY A 193 53.30 -5.27 18.93
C GLY A 193 52.78 -6.46 18.12
N ILE A 194 52.55 -6.21 16.82
CA ILE A 194 52.20 -7.21 15.82
C ILE A 194 53.49 -7.86 15.32
N VAL A 195 53.62 -9.18 15.47
CA VAL A 195 54.88 -9.91 15.19
C VAL A 195 54.81 -10.79 13.93
N GLY A 196 53.62 -11.00 13.37
CA GLY A 196 53.43 -11.79 12.16
C GLY A 196 52.08 -11.56 11.50
N ARG A 197 52.04 -11.68 10.17
CA ARG A 197 50.84 -11.55 9.34
C ARG A 197 50.77 -12.72 8.37
N TYR A 198 49.64 -13.41 8.35
CA TYR A 198 49.51 -14.69 7.68
C TYR A 198 48.28 -14.74 6.78
N VAL A 199 48.46 -15.33 5.61
CA VAL A 199 47.37 -15.72 4.70
C VAL A 199 47.24 -17.25 4.78
N ASP A 200 46.09 -17.72 5.26
CA ASP A 200 45.76 -19.13 5.36
C ASP A 200 44.79 -19.53 4.22
N LEU A 201 44.93 -20.74 3.70
CA LEU A 201 44.10 -21.31 2.62
C LEU A 201 43.55 -22.68 3.02
N PHE A 202 42.24 -22.86 2.84
CA PHE A 202 41.49 -24.06 3.22
C PHE A 202 40.74 -24.61 2.01
N ALA A 203 40.41 -25.90 2.03
CA ALA A 203 39.49 -26.47 1.04
C ALA A 203 38.06 -25.94 1.27
N GLU A 204 37.65 -25.85 2.53
CA GLU A 204 36.34 -25.34 2.95
C GLU A 204 36.42 -24.80 4.38
N ARG A 205 35.89 -23.60 4.62
CA ARG A 205 35.70 -22.97 5.94
C ARG A 205 34.28 -23.26 6.45
N GLY A 206 34.13 -23.33 7.76
CA GLY A 206 32.86 -23.65 8.41
C GLY A 206 32.55 -25.15 8.45
N ALA A 207 31.47 -25.53 9.13
CA ALA A 207 31.09 -26.94 9.32
C ALA A 207 29.57 -27.14 9.26
N ASP A 208 29.14 -28.37 8.95
CA ASP A 208 27.74 -28.78 9.11
C ASP A 208 27.49 -29.25 10.56
N ARG A 209 27.12 -28.31 11.42
CA ARG A 209 26.81 -28.58 12.84
C ARG A 209 25.35 -29.04 13.06
N GLY A 210 24.58 -29.23 11.98
CA GLY A 210 23.15 -29.55 12.09
C GLY A 210 22.26 -28.33 12.36
N LYS A 211 22.81 -27.10 12.33
CA LYS A 211 22.09 -25.86 12.59
C LYS A 211 20.82 -25.75 11.73
N ARG A 212 19.71 -25.46 12.40
CA ARG A 212 18.43 -25.14 11.77
C ARG A 212 17.97 -23.76 12.18
N ILE A 213 17.67 -22.95 11.16
CA ILE A 213 17.09 -21.62 11.27
C ILE A 213 15.60 -21.77 11.00
N GLU A 214 14.77 -21.48 12.00
CA GLU A 214 13.32 -21.76 11.98
C GLU A 214 12.49 -20.56 12.44
N LEU A 215 11.35 -20.34 11.77
CA LEU A 215 10.39 -19.32 12.17
C LEU A 215 9.85 -19.58 13.57
N GLY A 216 9.97 -18.61 14.48
CA GLY A 216 9.54 -18.73 15.88
C GLY A 216 10.59 -19.33 16.82
N LYS A 217 11.78 -19.68 16.32
CA LYS A 217 12.95 -20.06 17.14
C LYS A 217 14.01 -18.96 17.13
N ASP A 218 14.77 -18.86 16.05
CA ASP A 218 15.91 -17.97 15.87
C ASP A 218 15.77 -17.06 14.64
N LEU A 219 14.90 -17.39 13.69
CA LEU A 219 14.59 -16.54 12.54
C LEU A 219 13.74 -15.33 12.93
N MET A 220 14.27 -14.12 12.75
CA MET A 220 13.54 -12.86 12.96
C MET A 220 12.96 -12.29 11.67
N ALA A 221 13.78 -12.25 10.61
CA ALA A 221 13.37 -11.80 9.30
C ALA A 221 14.06 -12.61 8.20
N LEU A 222 13.38 -12.74 7.08
CA LEU A 222 13.86 -13.45 5.90
C LEU A 222 13.50 -12.67 4.65
N ASN A 223 14.49 -12.43 3.80
CA ASN A 223 14.29 -12.10 2.41
C ASN A 223 14.83 -13.25 1.56
N LEU A 224 13.95 -13.96 0.85
CA LEU A 224 14.33 -15.09 0.00
C LEU A 224 14.33 -14.63 -1.46
N ASN A 225 15.49 -14.68 -2.10
CA ASN A 225 15.64 -14.40 -3.52
C ASN A 225 15.83 -15.72 -4.29
N ILE A 226 14.96 -15.96 -5.26
CA ILE A 226 15.05 -17.09 -6.18
C ILE A 226 15.19 -16.52 -7.59
N SER A 227 16.39 -16.64 -8.16
CA SER A 227 16.67 -16.16 -9.50
C SER A 227 16.73 -17.30 -10.51
N SER A 228 16.20 -17.06 -11.70
CA SER A 228 16.35 -17.95 -12.86
C SER A 228 17.16 -17.29 -14.00
N GLU A 229 17.82 -16.18 -13.70
CA GLU A 229 18.63 -15.40 -14.64
C GLU A 229 19.77 -16.24 -15.21
N ASN A 230 20.49 -16.92 -14.32
CA ASN A 230 21.61 -17.79 -14.67
C ASN A 230 21.18 -19.23 -15.03
N LEU A 231 19.91 -19.60 -14.87
CA LEU A 231 19.43 -20.95 -15.12
C LEU A 231 19.59 -21.35 -16.60
N LYS A 232 20.37 -22.40 -16.87
CA LYS A 232 20.61 -22.98 -18.21
C LYS A 232 20.13 -24.42 -18.28
N THR A 233 19.59 -24.78 -19.43
CA THR A 233 19.02 -26.13 -19.69
C THR A 233 19.84 -26.89 -20.74
N ALA A 234 20.86 -26.24 -21.32
CA ALA A 234 21.82 -26.85 -22.22
C ALA A 234 23.17 -26.13 -22.14
N ILE A 235 24.26 -26.85 -22.39
CA ILE A 235 25.64 -26.35 -22.43
C ILE A 235 26.30 -26.73 -23.76
N TRP A 236 27.07 -25.80 -24.30
CA TRP A 236 27.94 -26.01 -25.46
C TRP A 236 29.41 -25.94 -25.01
N PRO A 237 30.04 -27.08 -24.71
CA PRO A 237 31.41 -27.07 -24.23
C PRO A 237 32.42 -27.02 -25.38
N ARG A 238 33.51 -26.29 -25.16
CA ARG A 238 34.70 -26.26 -26.01
C ARG A 238 35.91 -26.64 -25.16
N GLY A 239 36.71 -27.60 -25.60
CA GLY A 239 37.94 -27.97 -24.91
C GLY A 239 39.13 -27.09 -25.31
N LYS A 240 40.33 -27.60 -25.04
CA LYS A 240 41.60 -26.95 -25.38
C LYS A 240 41.70 -26.59 -26.87
N GLY A 241 42.38 -25.49 -27.16
CA GLY A 241 42.73 -25.10 -28.53
C GLY A 241 43.63 -26.13 -29.21
N LEU A 242 43.21 -26.64 -30.36
CA LEU A 242 44.02 -27.48 -31.23
C LEU A 242 44.98 -26.59 -32.01
N LYS A 243 46.28 -26.89 -31.95
CA LYS A 243 47.25 -26.25 -32.85
C LYS A 243 47.03 -26.80 -34.26
N SER A 244 46.77 -25.93 -35.23
CA SER A 244 46.90 -26.28 -36.64
C SER A 244 48.37 -26.28 -37.02
N ASP A 245 48.87 -27.40 -37.56
CA ASP A 245 50.22 -27.47 -38.11
C ASP A 245 50.37 -26.45 -39.25
N GLY A 246 51.12 -25.37 -39.00
CA GLY A 246 51.78 -24.60 -40.06
C GLY A 246 51.39 -23.13 -40.29
N GLU A 247 50.64 -22.45 -39.42
CA GLU A 247 50.46 -20.98 -39.53
C GLU A 247 50.50 -20.31 -38.15
N GLU A 248 51.50 -19.44 -37.96
CA GLU A 248 51.53 -18.41 -36.91
C GLU A 248 50.57 -17.28 -37.31
N ASP A 249 49.90 -16.69 -36.33
CA ASP A 249 48.93 -15.57 -36.43
C ASP A 249 47.48 -15.89 -36.81
N LEU A 250 46.80 -16.70 -35.96
CA LEU A 250 45.36 -16.54 -35.76
C LEU A 250 45.07 -16.17 -34.30
N ASP A 251 44.18 -15.18 -34.14
CA ASP A 251 43.54 -14.75 -32.90
C ASP A 251 43.20 -15.97 -32.00
N PRO A 252 43.58 -15.99 -30.71
CA PRO A 252 43.26 -17.07 -29.77
C PRO A 252 41.75 -17.43 -29.72
N ALA A 253 40.88 -16.52 -30.16
CA ALA A 253 39.44 -16.74 -30.28
C ALA A 253 39.00 -17.55 -31.53
N ALA A 254 39.87 -17.72 -32.54
CA ALA A 254 39.53 -18.31 -33.84
C ALA A 254 40.15 -19.70 -34.13
N GLY A 255 40.98 -20.24 -33.23
CA GLY A 255 41.57 -21.58 -33.37
C GLY A 255 40.52 -22.70 -33.24
N ARG A 256 40.68 -23.80 -34.00
CA ARG A 256 39.83 -25.01 -33.84
C ARG A 256 40.00 -25.53 -32.40
N ARG A 257 38.91 -25.69 -31.65
CA ARG A 257 38.92 -26.25 -30.29
C ARG A 257 38.39 -27.68 -30.31
N VAL A 258 38.80 -28.49 -29.33
CA VAL A 258 38.20 -29.82 -29.11
C VAL A 258 36.69 -29.66 -28.92
N SER A 259 35.89 -30.42 -29.68
CA SER A 259 34.43 -30.41 -29.59
C SER A 259 33.90 -31.80 -29.25
N ILE A 260 32.70 -31.83 -28.68
CA ILE A 260 32.02 -33.09 -28.31
C ILE A 260 31.19 -33.66 -29.47
N ALA A 261 31.33 -33.16 -30.71
CA ALA A 261 30.50 -33.58 -31.85
C ALA A 261 30.51 -35.10 -32.07
N GLU A 262 31.68 -35.72 -31.95
CA GLU A 262 31.88 -37.15 -32.22
C GLU A 262 31.55 -38.07 -31.03
N VAL A 263 31.29 -37.49 -29.84
CA VAL A 263 30.86 -38.22 -28.64
C VAL A 263 29.39 -38.62 -28.80
N GLU A 264 29.05 -39.86 -28.49
CA GLU A 264 27.69 -40.38 -28.53
C GLU A 264 27.33 -40.93 -27.15
N TRP A 265 26.25 -40.43 -26.56
CA TRP A 265 25.70 -40.94 -25.31
C TRP A 265 24.30 -41.47 -25.54
N SER A 266 24.00 -42.64 -24.98
CA SER A 266 22.67 -43.23 -24.98
C SER A 266 22.26 -43.67 -23.58
N GLN A 267 21.09 -43.21 -23.14
CA GLN A 267 20.54 -43.61 -21.85
C GLN A 267 20.25 -45.11 -21.79
N ALA A 268 19.95 -45.73 -22.94
CA ALA A 268 19.78 -47.19 -23.04
C ALA A 268 21.08 -47.98 -22.76
N LEU A 269 22.24 -47.34 -22.90
CA LEU A 269 23.57 -47.92 -22.64
C LEU A 269 24.15 -47.52 -21.29
N GLY A 270 23.41 -46.74 -20.48
CA GLY A 270 23.80 -46.32 -19.13
C GLY A 270 24.40 -44.91 -19.04
N ASP A 271 24.43 -44.16 -20.14
CA ASP A 271 24.89 -42.76 -20.13
C ASP A 271 23.84 -41.81 -19.51
N PRO A 272 24.24 -40.64 -18.98
CA PRO A 272 23.33 -39.79 -18.22
C PRO A 272 22.19 -39.17 -19.06
N VAL A 273 22.45 -38.79 -20.32
CA VAL A 273 21.48 -38.16 -21.21
C VAL A 273 21.69 -38.59 -22.66
N GLU A 274 20.65 -38.49 -23.49
CA GLU A 274 20.75 -38.74 -24.93
C GLU A 274 21.54 -37.62 -25.62
N LYS A 275 22.64 -38.01 -26.27
CA LYS A 275 23.48 -37.11 -27.06
C LYS A 275 23.85 -37.80 -28.37
N PRO A 276 23.12 -37.55 -29.47
CA PRO A 276 23.41 -38.19 -30.74
C PRO A 276 24.73 -37.71 -31.34
N LYS A 277 25.35 -38.58 -32.13
CA LYS A 277 26.56 -38.25 -32.88
C LYS A 277 26.31 -37.09 -33.85
N GLY A 278 27.24 -36.13 -33.89
CA GLY A 278 27.17 -34.88 -34.65
C GLY A 278 26.61 -33.68 -33.87
N GLN A 279 26.11 -33.88 -32.65
CA GLN A 279 25.61 -32.79 -31.79
C GLN A 279 26.74 -32.21 -30.92
N GLU A 280 26.91 -30.89 -30.93
CA GLU A 280 28.00 -30.20 -30.17
C GLU A 280 27.60 -29.66 -28.78
N TRP A 281 26.38 -29.94 -28.33
CA TRP A 281 25.85 -29.47 -27.06
C TRP A 281 25.18 -30.61 -26.28
N ILE A 282 25.08 -30.44 -24.97
CA ILE A 282 24.38 -31.36 -24.05
C ILE A 282 23.19 -30.61 -23.47
N GLY A 283 22.01 -31.22 -23.45
CA GLY A 283 20.82 -30.60 -22.87
C GLY A 283 20.08 -31.58 -21.98
N LEU A 284 19.37 -31.04 -21.00
CA LEU A 284 18.57 -31.82 -20.06
C LEU A 284 17.09 -31.73 -20.47
N PRO A 285 16.45 -32.84 -20.91
CA PRO A 285 15.08 -32.83 -21.41
C PRO A 285 14.03 -32.46 -20.34
N GLU A 286 14.23 -32.88 -19.09
CA GLU A 286 13.29 -32.61 -17.99
C GLU A 286 13.27 -31.11 -17.65
N GLU A 287 14.44 -30.48 -17.61
CA GLU A 287 14.64 -29.07 -17.31
C GLU A 287 14.30 -28.18 -18.50
N LEU A 288 14.42 -28.68 -19.73
CA LEU A 288 13.80 -28.06 -20.90
C LEU A 288 12.29 -27.98 -20.73
N GLU A 289 11.65 -29.07 -20.29
CA GLU A 289 10.21 -29.07 -20.09
C GLU A 289 9.80 -28.24 -18.87
N ALA A 290 10.62 -28.14 -17.83
CA ALA A 290 10.33 -27.26 -16.70
C ALA A 290 10.56 -25.77 -17.03
N TRP A 291 11.74 -25.43 -17.57
CA TRP A 291 12.27 -24.06 -17.61
C TRP A 291 12.53 -23.51 -19.03
N GLY A 292 12.28 -24.30 -20.08
CA GLY A 292 12.49 -23.91 -21.47
C GLY A 292 11.55 -22.82 -21.97
N ARG A 293 12.00 -22.08 -23.00
CA ARG A 293 11.24 -20.97 -23.60
C ARG A 293 10.27 -21.49 -24.66
N GLY A 294 8.97 -21.21 -24.52
CA GLY A 294 7.97 -21.54 -25.55
C GLY A 294 6.74 -22.23 -24.96
N LYS A 295 5.85 -22.69 -25.84
CA LYS A 295 4.65 -23.43 -25.44
C LYS A 295 5.02 -24.87 -25.03
N PRO A 296 4.27 -25.51 -24.12
CA PRO A 296 4.45 -26.94 -23.80
C PRO A 296 4.51 -27.80 -25.06
N GLY A 297 5.50 -28.70 -25.16
CA GLY A 297 5.76 -29.51 -26.35
C GLY A 297 6.46 -28.80 -27.53
N GLN A 298 6.76 -27.50 -27.42
CA GLN A 298 7.57 -26.72 -28.39
C GLN A 298 8.58 -25.80 -27.67
N LYS A 299 9.08 -26.24 -26.50
CA LYS A 299 10.04 -25.47 -25.70
C LYS A 299 11.43 -25.50 -26.33
N ARG A 300 12.18 -24.41 -26.17
CA ARG A 300 13.57 -24.25 -26.61
C ARG A 300 14.49 -24.11 -25.40
N HIS A 301 15.67 -24.72 -25.48
CA HIS A 301 16.68 -24.66 -24.42
C HIS A 301 17.14 -23.21 -24.18
N LYS A 302 17.38 -22.88 -22.92
CA LYS A 302 18.28 -21.81 -22.49
C LYS A 302 19.71 -22.37 -22.52
N MET A 303 20.58 -21.84 -23.37
CA MET A 303 21.90 -22.43 -23.66
C MET A 303 23.03 -21.50 -23.21
N VAL A 304 24.19 -22.06 -22.86
CA VAL A 304 25.43 -21.34 -22.52
C VAL A 304 26.62 -22.00 -23.20
N ASP A 305 27.58 -21.19 -23.64
CA ASP A 305 28.84 -21.64 -24.22
C ASP A 305 29.95 -21.55 -23.16
N VAL A 306 30.68 -22.64 -22.92
CA VAL A 306 31.72 -22.71 -21.87
C VAL A 306 33.01 -23.30 -22.44
N VAL A 307 34.15 -22.71 -22.07
CA VAL A 307 35.48 -23.13 -22.51
C VAL A 307 36.23 -23.80 -21.38
N PHE A 308 36.72 -25.02 -21.61
CA PHE A 308 37.56 -25.81 -20.72
C PHE A 308 38.97 -25.87 -21.31
N GLU A 309 39.80 -24.89 -20.97
CA GLU A 309 41.12 -24.67 -21.59
C GLU A 309 42.10 -25.85 -21.38
N GLU A 310 41.89 -26.68 -20.35
CA GLU A 310 42.79 -27.77 -19.98
C GLU A 310 42.34 -29.15 -20.49
N ILE A 311 41.12 -29.28 -21.02
CA ILE A 311 40.56 -30.59 -21.42
C ILE A 311 40.82 -30.86 -22.90
N GLU A 312 41.64 -31.87 -23.19
CA GLU A 312 41.99 -32.30 -24.55
C GLU A 312 41.13 -33.48 -25.06
N ASP A 313 40.56 -34.27 -24.15
CA ASP A 313 39.77 -35.46 -24.48
C ASP A 313 38.26 -35.11 -24.60
N PRO A 314 37.60 -35.40 -25.74
CA PRO A 314 36.19 -35.12 -25.95
C PRO A 314 35.24 -35.79 -24.94
N GLU A 315 35.56 -37.00 -24.48
CA GLU A 315 34.72 -37.74 -23.52
C GLU A 315 34.77 -37.09 -22.15
N THR A 316 35.97 -36.77 -21.66
CA THR A 316 36.21 -36.02 -20.43
C THR A 316 35.55 -34.64 -20.49
N LEU A 317 35.62 -33.96 -21.64
CA LEU A 317 34.96 -32.67 -21.86
C LEU A 317 33.44 -32.77 -21.73
N ALA A 318 32.84 -33.83 -22.29
CA ALA A 318 31.40 -34.05 -22.18
C ALA A 318 30.99 -34.32 -20.73
N GLN A 319 31.76 -35.12 -19.99
CA GLN A 319 31.50 -35.44 -18.58
C GLN A 319 31.58 -34.21 -17.66
N GLU A 320 32.63 -33.39 -17.77
CA GLU A 320 32.77 -32.17 -16.96
C GLU A 320 31.72 -31.11 -17.33
N ALA A 321 31.40 -30.97 -18.62
CA ALA A 321 30.32 -30.10 -19.08
C ALA A 321 28.95 -30.54 -18.56
N PHE A 322 28.69 -31.85 -18.50
CA PHE A 322 27.45 -32.38 -17.94
C PHE A 322 27.33 -32.07 -16.44
N LYS A 323 28.40 -32.26 -15.65
CA LYS A 323 28.41 -31.89 -14.22
C LYS A 323 28.10 -30.41 -14.02
N LEU A 324 28.74 -29.53 -14.79
CA LEU A 324 28.48 -28.09 -14.72
C LEU A 324 27.03 -27.75 -15.10
N LEU A 325 26.47 -28.39 -16.14
CA LEU A 325 25.09 -28.17 -16.55
C LEU A 325 24.08 -28.57 -15.45
N GLN A 326 24.35 -29.65 -14.71
CA GLN A 326 23.49 -30.07 -13.61
C GLN A 326 23.40 -29.01 -12.49
N GLU A 327 24.45 -28.23 -12.27
CA GLU A 327 24.42 -27.11 -11.34
C GLU A 327 23.71 -25.89 -11.92
N LEU A 328 24.01 -25.54 -13.18
CA LEU A 328 23.36 -24.42 -13.88
C LEU A 328 21.86 -24.62 -14.14
N ALA A 329 21.36 -25.85 -14.09
CA ALA A 329 19.96 -26.16 -14.35
C ALA A 329 19.02 -25.94 -13.15
N LYS A 330 19.57 -25.56 -12.00
CA LYS A 330 18.81 -25.22 -10.78
C LYS A 330 18.62 -23.71 -10.69
N PRO A 331 17.48 -23.21 -10.19
CA PRO A 331 17.34 -21.81 -9.82
C PRO A 331 18.35 -21.46 -8.72
N GLU A 332 18.90 -20.26 -8.83
CA GLU A 332 19.83 -19.73 -7.84
C GLU A 332 19.03 -19.25 -6.64
N VAL A 333 19.41 -19.70 -5.44
CA VAL A 333 18.69 -19.38 -4.21
C VAL A 333 19.66 -18.70 -3.25
N SER A 334 19.36 -17.45 -2.93
CA SER A 334 20.00 -16.73 -1.84
C SER A 334 18.96 -16.27 -0.83
N ALA A 335 19.35 -16.19 0.42
CA ALA A 335 18.48 -15.66 1.45
C ALA A 335 19.25 -14.77 2.43
N ASP A 336 18.75 -13.55 2.62
CA ASP A 336 19.19 -12.66 3.68
C ASP A 336 18.35 -12.95 4.92
N ILE A 337 19.04 -13.36 5.98
CA ILE A 337 18.45 -13.85 7.21
C ILE A 337 18.91 -12.95 8.34
N ARG A 338 17.95 -12.31 9.01
CA ARG A 338 18.20 -11.72 10.33
C ARG A 338 17.79 -12.73 11.38
N MET A 339 18.71 -13.06 12.27
CA MET A 339 18.50 -14.10 13.28
C MET A 339 19.12 -13.77 14.63
N MET A 340 18.59 -14.39 15.68
CA MET A 340 19.24 -14.40 16.98
C MET A 340 20.34 -15.47 16.99
N ASP A 341 21.58 -15.08 17.25
CA ASP A 341 22.65 -16.07 17.44
C ASP A 341 22.48 -16.73 18.82
N LEU A 342 22.22 -18.04 18.82
CA LEU A 342 21.96 -18.84 20.02
C LEU A 342 23.20 -19.65 20.47
N GLU A 343 24.39 -19.32 19.96
CA GLU A 343 25.67 -20.00 20.29
C GLU A 343 25.90 -20.15 21.80
N HIS A 344 25.56 -19.15 22.60
CA HIS A 344 25.70 -19.19 24.06
C HIS A 344 24.81 -20.22 24.77
N GLN A 345 23.70 -20.63 24.13
CA GLN A 345 22.84 -21.66 24.70
C GLN A 345 23.44 -23.04 24.46
N THR A 346 23.90 -23.29 23.25
CA THR A 346 24.57 -24.55 22.87
C THR A 346 25.52 -24.34 21.69
N SER A 347 26.67 -25.01 21.72
CA SER A 347 27.72 -24.86 20.70
C SER A 347 27.31 -25.28 19.27
N HIS A 348 26.24 -26.08 19.12
CA HIS A 348 25.72 -26.49 17.81
C HIS A 348 24.74 -25.48 17.19
N GLU A 349 24.34 -24.45 17.93
CA GLU A 349 23.46 -23.37 17.46
C GLU A 349 24.22 -22.19 16.86
N ALA A 350 25.55 -22.23 16.92
CA ALA A 350 26.43 -21.22 16.33
C ALA A 350 26.26 -21.13 14.81
N VAL A 351 26.33 -19.91 14.30
CA VAL A 351 26.28 -19.62 12.86
C VAL A 351 27.47 -18.77 12.47
N ARG A 352 28.37 -19.34 11.66
CA ARG A 352 29.64 -18.71 11.28
C ARG A 352 29.84 -18.71 9.78
N LEU A 353 30.76 -17.88 9.30
CA LEU A 353 31.07 -17.79 7.87
C LEU A 353 31.54 -19.16 7.33
N GLY A 354 30.91 -19.61 6.25
CA GLY A 354 31.14 -20.92 5.62
C GLY A 354 30.32 -22.07 6.21
N ASP A 355 29.63 -21.91 7.35
CA ASP A 355 28.85 -22.98 7.96
C ASP A 355 27.69 -23.44 7.07
N THR A 356 27.41 -24.74 7.06
CA THR A 356 26.21 -25.28 6.41
C THR A 356 25.02 -25.18 7.36
N VAL A 357 23.99 -24.44 6.96
CA VAL A 357 22.76 -24.25 7.74
C VAL A 357 21.54 -24.74 6.97
N ARG A 358 20.46 -25.03 7.71
CA ARG A 358 19.17 -25.45 7.15
C ARG A 358 18.10 -24.42 7.48
N LEU A 359 17.53 -23.78 6.47
CA LEU A 359 16.39 -22.89 6.61
C LEU A 359 15.10 -23.70 6.48
N VAL A 360 14.22 -23.63 7.47
CA VAL A 360 12.93 -24.33 7.48
C VAL A 360 11.79 -23.34 7.75
N ILE A 361 10.88 -23.21 6.79
CA ILE A 361 9.69 -22.36 6.88
C ILE A 361 8.46 -23.24 6.61
N SER A 362 7.84 -23.71 7.68
CA SER A 362 6.67 -24.58 7.61
C SER A 362 5.34 -23.84 7.47
N SER A 363 5.33 -22.50 7.57
CA SER A 363 4.13 -21.67 7.54
C SER A 363 3.65 -21.29 6.12
N VAL A 364 4.44 -21.60 5.10
CA VAL A 364 4.11 -21.37 3.69
C VAL A 364 3.82 -22.70 2.98
N ASP A 365 2.97 -22.68 1.96
CA ASP A 365 2.63 -23.86 1.15
C ASP A 365 3.08 -23.65 -0.31
N PRO A 366 4.02 -24.45 -0.84
CA PRO A 366 4.74 -25.54 -0.17
C PRO A 366 5.76 -25.04 0.86
N ALA A 367 5.98 -25.83 1.91
CA ALA A 367 6.96 -25.51 2.95
C ALA A 367 8.37 -25.38 2.36
N ILE A 368 9.07 -24.30 2.71
CA ILE A 368 10.43 -24.04 2.22
C ILE A 368 11.42 -24.76 3.13
N ARG A 369 12.26 -25.60 2.52
CA ARG A 369 13.35 -26.32 3.19
C ARG A 369 14.60 -26.18 2.35
N LEU A 370 15.52 -25.33 2.78
CA LEU A 370 16.77 -25.04 2.07
C LEU A 370 17.96 -25.46 2.92
N ARG A 371 18.96 -26.08 2.29
CA ARG A 371 20.27 -26.33 2.88
C ARG A 371 21.29 -25.52 2.08
N ALA A 372 21.97 -24.59 2.72
CA ALA A 372 22.90 -23.67 2.06
C ALA A 372 24.04 -23.29 3.01
N ARG A 373 25.11 -22.69 2.47
CA ARG A 373 26.24 -22.21 3.27
C ARG A 373 26.10 -20.73 3.57
N VAL A 374 26.61 -20.31 4.72
CA VAL A 374 26.69 -18.89 5.11
C VAL A 374 27.80 -18.24 4.29
N VAL A 375 27.43 -17.39 3.33
CA VAL A 375 28.37 -16.70 2.43
C VAL A 375 28.74 -15.31 2.95
N LYS A 376 27.88 -14.72 3.78
CA LYS A 376 28.12 -13.44 4.45
C LYS A 376 27.59 -13.48 5.87
N ARG A 377 28.29 -12.81 6.79
CA ARG A 377 27.90 -12.65 8.19
C ARG A 377 28.18 -11.23 8.64
N VAL A 378 27.17 -10.59 9.23
CA VAL A 378 27.28 -9.31 9.93
C VAL A 378 27.09 -9.58 11.41
N GLN A 379 28.11 -9.29 12.21
CA GLN A 379 28.12 -9.49 13.64
C GLN A 379 28.26 -8.17 14.38
N TYR A 380 27.39 -7.93 15.36
CA TYR A 380 27.50 -6.83 16.31
C TYR A 380 28.14 -7.35 17.61
N LEU A 381 29.35 -6.92 17.92
CA LEU A 381 30.08 -7.38 19.11
C LEU A 381 29.36 -6.91 20.38
N GLY A 382 28.77 -7.86 21.11
CA GLY A 382 28.02 -7.60 22.35
C GLY A 382 26.50 -7.67 22.18
N GLU A 383 25.98 -7.70 20.94
CA GLU A 383 24.54 -7.73 20.63
C GLU A 383 24.22 -8.91 19.69
N MET A 384 24.20 -10.12 20.25
CA MET A 384 24.07 -11.36 19.48
C MET A 384 22.71 -11.52 18.79
N GLU A 385 21.68 -10.84 19.30
CA GLU A 385 20.34 -10.79 18.73
C GLU A 385 20.23 -9.98 17.42
N ARG A 386 21.28 -9.24 17.03
CA ARG A 386 21.33 -8.46 15.78
C ARG A 386 22.18 -9.12 14.70
N THR A 387 22.51 -10.40 14.86
CA THR A 387 23.31 -11.12 13.86
C THR A 387 22.54 -11.27 12.55
N GLU A 388 23.18 -10.90 11.45
CA GLU A 388 22.64 -11.05 10.10
C GLU A 388 23.52 -12.00 9.30
N VAL A 389 22.91 -12.90 8.56
CA VAL A 389 23.62 -13.88 7.73
C VAL A 389 22.97 -13.95 6.36
N THR A 390 23.79 -13.99 5.32
CA THR A 390 23.32 -14.33 3.98
C THR A 390 23.73 -15.76 3.70
N ILE A 391 22.77 -16.58 3.30
CA ILE A 391 23.00 -17.96 2.86
C ILE A 391 22.87 -18.03 1.34
N GLY A 392 23.77 -18.77 0.70
CA GLY A 392 23.81 -18.90 -0.76
C GLY A 392 24.21 -20.32 -1.18
N SER A 393 23.75 -20.71 -2.38
CA SER A 393 24.09 -22.00 -3.00
C SER A 393 25.42 -21.99 -3.76
N GLN A 394 26.03 -20.82 -3.98
CA GLN A 394 27.29 -20.69 -4.71
C GLN A 394 28.17 -19.64 -4.01
N VAL A 395 29.46 -19.95 -3.86
CA VAL A 395 30.46 -18.98 -3.39
C VAL A 395 30.86 -18.16 -4.60
N GLU A 396 30.48 -16.89 -4.63
CA GLU A 396 30.93 -15.96 -5.67
C GLU A 396 32.45 -15.78 -5.53
N THR A 397 33.22 -16.43 -6.40
CA THR A 397 34.67 -16.21 -6.45
C THR A 397 34.94 -14.78 -6.89
N THR A 398 35.82 -14.11 -6.17
CA THR A 398 36.15 -12.69 -6.29
C THR A 398 36.71 -12.28 -7.66
N LEU A 399 36.97 -13.22 -8.58
CA LEU A 399 37.36 -12.89 -9.95
C LEU A 399 36.15 -12.49 -10.82
N GLU A 400 35.01 -13.13 -10.62
CA GLU A 400 33.72 -12.67 -11.15
C GLU A 400 33.26 -11.44 -10.39
N LEU A 401 33.44 -11.42 -9.07
CA LEU A 401 33.31 -10.19 -8.28
C LEU A 401 34.37 -9.15 -8.64
N SER A 402 35.46 -9.43 -9.35
CA SER A 402 36.43 -8.40 -9.79
C SER A 402 36.10 -7.87 -11.18
N ARG A 403 35.24 -8.58 -11.93
CA ARG A 403 34.56 -8.07 -13.13
C ARG A 403 33.25 -7.41 -12.77
N GLU A 404 32.58 -7.87 -11.72
CA GLU A 404 31.49 -7.22 -11.02
C GLU A 404 32.08 -5.99 -10.35
N ILE A 405 32.97 -6.04 -9.35
CA ILE A 405 33.81 -4.94 -8.84
C ILE A 405 34.54 -4.22 -9.96
N ARG A 406 34.88 -4.70 -11.16
CA ARG A 406 35.34 -3.80 -12.25
C ARG A 406 34.21 -3.16 -13.02
N ARG A 407 33.01 -3.75 -13.06
CA ARG A 407 31.73 -3.15 -13.51
C ARG A 407 31.02 -2.35 -12.42
N GLU A 408 31.41 -2.52 -11.18
CA GLU A 408 30.98 -1.97 -9.91
C GLU A 408 32.10 -1.08 -9.41
N VAL A 409 33.27 -1.02 -10.04
CA VAL A 409 34.34 0.01 -10.02
C VAL A 409 34.35 0.66 -11.40
N GLU A 410 33.63 0.19 -12.43
CA GLU A 410 33.22 0.99 -13.60
C GLU A 410 31.82 1.55 -13.39
N LYS A 411 30.99 0.93 -12.53
CA LYS A 411 29.83 1.53 -11.86
C LYS A 411 30.21 2.07 -10.49
N GLU A 412 31.39 1.91 -9.88
CA GLU A 412 31.83 2.78 -8.74
C GLU A 412 32.89 3.76 -9.21
N PHE A 413 33.48 3.62 -10.39
CA PHE A 413 33.97 4.78 -11.18
C PHE A 413 32.83 5.36 -12.05
N GLY A 414 31.70 4.66 -12.14
CA GLY A 414 30.43 5.16 -12.71
C GLY A 414 29.37 5.51 -11.65
N LYS A 415 29.67 5.24 -10.37
CA LYS A 415 29.03 5.67 -9.10
C LYS A 415 30.06 6.42 -8.24
N VAL A 416 31.25 6.71 -8.76
CA VAL A 416 31.60 8.11 -8.95
C VAL A 416 30.50 8.62 -9.88
N ALA A 417 29.36 8.97 -9.28
CA ALA A 417 28.71 10.20 -9.70
C ALA A 417 29.88 11.17 -9.86
N PRO A 418 30.12 11.72 -11.06
CA PRO A 418 31.24 12.64 -11.27
C PRO A 418 31.24 13.54 -10.06
N ILE A 419 32.31 13.46 -9.23
CA ILE A 419 32.49 14.19 -7.96
C ILE A 419 31.56 15.36 -8.09
N THR A 420 30.39 15.35 -7.42
CA THR A 420 29.40 16.38 -7.74
C THR A 420 30.14 17.64 -7.40
N TRP A 421 30.60 18.34 -8.44
CA TRP A 421 31.71 19.29 -8.40
C TRP A 421 31.55 20.22 -7.20
N LYS A 422 30.29 20.52 -6.88
CA LYS A 422 29.77 21.16 -5.68
C LYS A 422 30.36 20.72 -4.34
N ASP A 423 30.38 19.46 -3.92
CA ASP A 423 30.75 19.14 -2.51
C ASP A 423 32.27 19.21 -2.32
N SER A 424 33.05 18.61 -3.23
CA SER A 424 34.49 18.77 -3.20
C SER A 424 34.94 20.20 -3.48
N MET A 425 34.25 20.97 -4.32
CA MET A 425 34.58 22.38 -4.58
C MET A 425 34.13 23.29 -3.45
N ILE A 426 33.04 22.99 -2.74
CA ILE A 426 32.64 23.73 -1.53
C ILE A 426 33.64 23.45 -0.41
N ASP A 427 34.09 22.21 -0.25
CA ASP A 427 35.13 21.88 0.72
C ASP A 427 36.50 22.44 0.31
N LEU A 428 36.84 22.45 -0.99
CA LEU A 428 38.04 23.13 -1.50
C LEU A 428 37.97 24.64 -1.25
N LEU A 429 36.82 25.27 -1.54
CA LEU A 429 36.60 26.70 -1.29
C LEU A 429 36.56 27.02 0.21
N ASN A 430 35.98 26.16 1.04
CA ASN A 430 35.98 26.31 2.50
C ASN A 430 37.40 26.16 3.06
N ASN A 431 38.17 25.18 2.58
CA ASN A 431 39.57 25.02 2.95
C ASN A 431 40.43 26.20 2.47
N GLU A 432 40.15 26.72 1.27
CA GLU A 432 40.79 27.93 0.74
C GLU A 432 40.46 29.16 1.61
N ILE A 433 39.18 29.36 1.97
CA ILE A 433 38.73 30.42 2.89
C ILE A 433 39.40 30.30 4.27
N VAL A 434 39.50 29.10 4.83
CA VAL A 434 40.14 28.84 6.14
C VAL A 434 41.66 29.06 6.07
N SER A 435 42.28 28.82 4.91
CA SER A 435 43.72 29.05 4.69
C SER A 435 44.08 30.49 4.29
N SER A 436 43.10 31.32 3.93
CA SER A 436 43.32 32.65 3.37
C SER A 436 43.37 33.73 4.45
N ASN A 437 44.25 34.72 4.25
CA ASN A 437 44.36 35.88 5.13
C ASN A 437 43.48 37.03 4.62
N ALA A 438 42.70 37.66 5.50
CA ALA A 438 41.83 38.78 5.14
C ALA A 438 42.38 40.13 5.63
N TYR A 439 42.51 41.10 4.72
CA TYR A 439 42.96 42.46 5.01
C TYR A 439 41.81 43.45 4.80
N LEU A 440 41.30 44.03 5.89
CA LEU A 440 40.16 44.95 5.89
C LEU A 440 40.63 46.41 5.78
N TYR A 441 40.01 47.16 4.86
CA TYR A 441 40.17 48.61 4.72
C TYR A 441 38.79 49.28 4.76
N MET A 442 38.70 50.41 5.48
CA MET A 442 37.45 51.16 5.64
C MET A 442 37.68 52.64 5.37
N ASN A 443 36.92 53.22 4.45
CA ASN A 443 36.89 54.67 4.22
C ASN A 443 35.52 55.12 3.66
N THR A 444 35.31 56.42 3.56
CA THR A 444 34.03 57.00 3.12
C THR A 444 33.78 56.91 1.60
N SER A 445 34.80 56.69 0.78
CA SER A 445 34.65 56.56 -0.69
C SER A 445 34.41 55.13 -1.14
N ASP A 446 35.04 54.17 -0.48
CA ASP A 446 35.12 52.75 -0.82
C ASP A 446 34.29 51.89 0.14
N GLY A 447 33.72 52.44 1.21
CA GLY A 447 32.98 51.66 2.21
C GLY A 447 33.88 50.67 2.95
N MET A 448 33.40 49.44 3.15
CA MET A 448 34.20 48.33 3.68
C MET A 448 34.70 47.47 2.53
N ILE A 449 36.02 47.33 2.39
CA ILE A 449 36.64 46.48 1.36
C ILE A 449 37.63 45.50 2.00
N LEU A 450 37.56 44.24 1.57
CA LEU A 450 38.39 43.12 2.00
C LEU A 450 39.24 42.65 0.81
N PHE A 451 40.53 42.41 1.07
CA PHE A 451 41.45 41.81 0.12
C PHE A 451 42.09 40.55 0.71
N ASN A 452 42.52 39.64 -0.16
CA ASN A 452 43.28 38.44 0.21
C ASN A 452 44.78 38.71 0.50
N ARG A 453 45.28 39.91 0.17
CA ARG A 453 46.65 40.39 0.45
C ARG A 453 46.64 41.87 0.84
N PRO A 454 47.70 42.40 1.50
CA PRO A 454 47.83 43.83 1.75
C PRO A 454 47.74 44.65 0.45
N ARG A 455 47.14 45.85 0.50
CA ARG A 455 46.89 46.70 -0.68
C ARG A 455 48.16 47.07 -1.46
N ASP A 456 49.29 47.13 -0.78
CA ASP A 456 50.64 47.38 -1.33
C ASP A 456 51.31 46.14 -1.93
N GLN A 457 50.72 44.95 -1.78
CA GLN A 457 51.23 43.67 -2.29
C GLN A 457 50.40 43.09 -3.45
N HIS A 458 49.73 43.97 -4.22
CA HIS A 458 48.97 43.61 -5.42
C HIS A 458 47.93 42.49 -5.20
N PRO A 459 46.85 42.74 -4.45
CA PRO A 459 45.81 41.75 -4.20
C PRO A 459 45.05 41.40 -5.49
N ASP A 460 44.67 40.14 -5.65
CA ASP A 460 43.99 39.56 -6.82
C ASP A 460 42.51 39.21 -6.56
N GLU A 461 42.07 39.25 -5.30
CA GLU A 461 40.66 39.05 -4.91
C GLU A 461 40.16 40.16 -3.98
N ALA A 462 38.90 40.58 -4.17
CA ALA A 462 38.28 41.64 -3.39
C ALA A 462 36.79 41.42 -3.12
N MET A 463 36.36 41.77 -1.90
CA MET A 463 34.94 41.88 -1.52
C MET A 463 34.66 43.28 -0.99
N GLN A 464 33.60 43.93 -1.48
CA GLN A 464 33.23 45.29 -1.06
C GLN A 464 31.77 45.40 -0.67
N MET A 465 31.54 46.09 0.46
CA MET A 465 30.22 46.38 0.99
C MET A 465 30.00 47.88 1.10
N VAL A 466 28.91 48.34 0.49
CA VAL A 466 28.42 49.74 0.54
C VAL A 466 26.92 49.73 0.80
N ALA A 467 26.32 50.91 1.07
CA ALA A 467 24.89 51.02 1.34
C ALA A 467 23.98 50.47 0.21
N ALA A 468 24.48 50.43 -1.04
CA ALA A 468 23.75 49.90 -2.18
C ALA A 468 23.76 48.36 -2.26
N GLY A 469 24.69 47.68 -1.59
CA GLY A 469 24.84 46.23 -1.66
C GLY A 469 26.25 45.70 -1.45
N LEU A 470 26.40 44.41 -1.69
CA LEU A 470 27.65 43.66 -1.66
C LEU A 470 28.06 43.26 -3.08
N ARG A 471 29.33 43.48 -3.40
CA ARG A 471 29.94 43.07 -4.68
C ARG A 471 31.27 42.36 -4.43
N ILE A 472 31.60 41.44 -5.33
CA ILE A 472 32.81 40.62 -5.28
C ILE A 472 33.56 40.73 -6.60
N SER A 473 34.87 40.49 -6.57
CA SER A 473 35.71 40.46 -7.77
C SER A 473 36.92 39.56 -7.55
N ALA A 474 37.21 38.72 -8.54
CA ALA A 474 38.46 37.94 -8.66
C ALA A 474 39.16 38.23 -10.01
N THR A 475 38.74 39.30 -10.70
CA THR A 475 39.19 39.62 -12.05
C THR A 475 39.55 41.09 -12.12
N LYS A 476 40.65 41.41 -12.78
CA LYS A 476 41.10 42.79 -13.01
C LYS A 476 41.14 43.12 -14.50
N ASP A 477 40.99 44.39 -14.81
CA ASP A 477 41.26 44.91 -16.14
C ASP A 477 42.78 45.02 -16.41
N PRO A 478 43.21 45.27 -17.67
CA PRO A 478 44.63 45.40 -18.02
C PRO A 478 45.37 46.50 -17.26
N GLU A 479 44.65 47.49 -16.75
CA GLU A 479 45.15 48.60 -15.93
C GLU A 479 45.31 48.24 -14.44
N GLY A 480 44.81 47.07 -14.02
CA GLY A 480 44.97 46.51 -12.68
C GLY A 480 43.82 46.83 -11.70
N GLU A 481 42.73 47.40 -12.19
CA GLU A 481 41.51 47.71 -11.43
C GLU A 481 40.53 46.53 -11.42
N PHE A 482 39.83 46.34 -10.31
CA PHE A 482 38.90 45.21 -10.15
C PHE A 482 37.64 45.38 -11.01
N ILE A 483 37.29 44.33 -11.76
CA ILE A 483 36.03 44.22 -12.50
C ILE A 483 34.98 43.63 -11.55
N TRP A 484 34.01 44.46 -11.15
CA TRP A 484 33.08 44.11 -10.08
C TRP A 484 31.81 43.39 -10.56
N THR A 485 31.41 42.35 -9.83
CA THR A 485 30.13 41.66 -10.01
C THR A 485 29.21 41.87 -8.80
N THR A 486 27.94 42.17 -9.05
CA THR A 486 26.94 42.37 -7.98
C THR A 486 26.52 41.03 -7.39
N ALA A 487 26.57 40.89 -6.06
CA ALA A 487 26.17 39.66 -5.37
C ALA A 487 24.85 39.83 -4.60
N ILE A 488 24.70 40.92 -3.85
CA ILE A 488 23.50 41.21 -3.05
C ILE A 488 23.17 42.69 -3.17
N THR A 489 21.89 43.01 -3.39
CA THR A 489 21.38 44.40 -3.36
C THR A 489 20.30 44.55 -2.30
N ALA A 490 19.92 45.79 -1.99
CA ALA A 490 18.78 46.07 -1.11
C ALA A 490 17.43 45.50 -1.62
N LYS A 491 17.35 45.04 -2.88
CA LYS A 491 16.16 44.42 -3.48
C LYS A 491 16.19 42.89 -3.46
N GLY A 492 17.28 42.29 -2.98
CA GLY A 492 17.48 40.84 -2.94
C GLY A 492 18.78 40.41 -3.62
N ILE A 493 18.91 39.09 -3.80
CA ILE A 493 20.05 38.46 -4.48
C ILE A 493 19.84 38.65 -5.99
N HIS A 494 20.57 39.60 -6.56
CA HIS A 494 20.61 39.89 -8.00
C HIS A 494 22.02 39.56 -8.49
N ALA A 495 22.26 38.27 -8.76
CA ALA A 495 23.55 37.73 -9.16
C ALA A 495 23.43 37.06 -10.54
N ASP A 496 24.46 37.20 -11.38
CA ASP A 496 24.51 36.58 -12.72
C ASP A 496 24.72 35.06 -12.65
N ALA A 497 25.30 34.56 -11.56
CA ALA A 497 25.44 33.13 -11.27
C ALA A 497 25.37 32.88 -9.76
N ILE A 498 24.62 31.84 -9.34
CA ILE A 498 24.56 31.36 -7.95
C ILE A 498 25.09 29.93 -7.93
N THR A 499 26.34 29.78 -7.53
CA THR A 499 26.99 28.49 -7.31
C THR A 499 26.71 28.04 -5.88
N THR A 500 25.93 26.98 -5.70
CA THR A 500 25.52 26.48 -4.37
C THR A 500 25.40 24.96 -4.39
N GLY A 501 25.69 24.30 -3.27
CA GLY A 501 25.56 22.85 -3.09
C GLY A 501 24.10 22.42 -3.20
N GLN A 502 23.37 22.59 -2.10
CA GLN A 502 21.92 22.38 -2.02
C GLN A 502 21.20 23.69 -1.69
N MET A 503 20.03 23.91 -2.30
CA MET A 503 19.15 25.05 -1.99
C MET A 503 17.82 24.53 -1.45
N LYS A 504 17.48 24.92 -0.22
CA LYS A 504 16.17 24.61 0.37
C LYS A 504 15.07 25.40 -0.35
N ALA A 505 14.09 24.71 -0.90
CA ALA A 505 13.09 25.24 -1.84
C ALA A 505 11.67 25.34 -1.25
N ASP A 506 11.54 25.49 0.06
CA ASP A 506 10.25 25.41 0.79
C ASP A 506 9.25 26.55 0.48
N ARG A 507 9.70 27.66 -0.13
CA ARG A 507 8.87 28.83 -0.46
C ARG A 507 8.98 29.33 -1.90
N ILE A 508 9.35 28.47 -2.86
CA ILE A 508 9.38 28.85 -4.28
C ILE A 508 7.93 28.99 -4.81
N GLY A 509 7.40 30.21 -4.79
CA GLY A 509 6.12 30.56 -5.42
C GLY A 509 6.32 30.92 -6.90
N ALA A 510 5.88 30.07 -7.82
CA ALA A 510 6.36 30.08 -9.20
C ALA A 510 5.90 31.27 -10.07
N GLY A 511 6.88 31.84 -10.80
CA GLY A 511 6.73 32.37 -12.17
C GLY A 511 7.26 31.34 -13.19
N ILE A 512 7.76 31.76 -14.35
CA ILE A 512 8.38 30.84 -15.34
C ILE A 512 9.78 30.44 -14.85
N LEU A 513 9.96 29.15 -14.54
CA LEU A 513 11.27 28.53 -14.31
C LEU A 513 11.74 27.88 -15.62
N SER A 514 12.78 28.45 -16.24
CA SER A 514 13.38 27.92 -17.48
C SER A 514 14.70 27.22 -17.17
N LEU A 515 14.86 25.97 -17.60
CA LEU A 515 16.08 25.17 -17.44
C LEU A 515 16.62 24.84 -18.84
N GLY A 516 17.91 25.14 -19.08
CA GLY A 516 18.56 24.98 -20.38
C GLY A 516 18.42 26.19 -21.31
N GLY A 517 19.12 26.16 -22.46
CA GLY A 517 19.09 27.26 -23.43
C GLY A 517 20.24 27.21 -24.44
N LYS A 518 20.16 28.07 -25.47
CA LYS A 518 21.12 28.11 -26.59
C LYS A 518 22.58 28.22 -26.13
N ASP A 519 22.81 28.90 -25.01
CA ASP A 519 24.15 29.18 -24.47
C ASP A 519 24.55 28.21 -23.33
N PHE A 520 23.62 27.35 -22.87
CA PHE A 520 23.80 26.53 -21.65
C PHE A 520 23.54 25.03 -21.86
N GLY A 521 23.13 24.61 -23.06
CA GLY A 521 22.88 23.21 -23.38
C GLY A 521 21.55 22.66 -22.86
N ALA A 522 21.37 21.35 -22.99
CA ALA A 522 20.22 20.61 -22.48
C ALA A 522 20.30 20.46 -20.95
N ALA A 523 19.20 20.73 -20.26
CA ALA A 523 19.13 20.59 -18.81
C ALA A 523 18.61 19.21 -18.42
N GLN A 524 19.12 18.67 -17.30
CA GLN A 524 18.62 17.46 -16.67
C GLN A 524 17.99 17.76 -15.30
N LEU A 525 16.92 17.06 -14.94
CA LEU A 525 16.27 17.13 -13.62
C LEU A 525 16.09 15.72 -13.06
N PHE A 526 16.57 15.46 -11.85
CA PHE A 526 16.42 14.18 -11.16
C PHE A 526 15.48 14.34 -9.95
N LEU A 527 14.52 13.43 -9.80
CA LEU A 527 13.77 13.21 -8.56
C LEU A 527 14.23 11.90 -7.94
N ARG A 528 14.52 11.95 -6.65
CA ARG A 528 14.99 10.81 -5.86
C ARG A 528 14.04 10.52 -4.71
N ASP A 529 13.95 9.27 -4.27
CA ASP A 529 13.19 8.90 -3.07
C ASP A 529 14.01 9.06 -1.79
N ARG A 530 13.48 8.55 -0.67
CA ARG A 530 14.11 8.65 0.66
C ARG A 530 15.35 7.76 0.81
N GLU A 531 15.54 6.82 -0.10
CA GLU A 531 16.69 5.91 -0.18
C GLU A 531 17.67 6.37 -1.27
N ASP A 532 17.50 7.61 -1.77
CA ASP A 532 18.27 8.26 -2.85
C ASP A 532 18.19 7.58 -4.23
N ASN A 533 17.24 6.64 -4.41
CA ASN A 533 17.02 6.03 -5.72
C ASN A 533 16.36 7.04 -6.66
N ILE A 534 16.84 7.11 -7.91
CA ILE A 534 16.22 7.95 -8.93
C ILE A 534 14.85 7.36 -9.29
N ILE A 535 13.80 8.03 -8.84
CA ILE A 535 12.42 7.68 -9.15
C ILE A 535 11.89 8.40 -10.39
N ALA A 536 12.52 9.50 -10.82
CA ALA A 536 12.29 10.10 -12.13
C ALA A 536 13.50 10.91 -12.63
N HIS A 537 13.77 10.88 -13.93
CA HIS A 537 14.85 11.62 -14.59
C HIS A 537 14.33 12.29 -15.85
N PHE A 538 14.45 13.62 -15.95
CA PHE A 538 14.07 14.43 -17.10
C PHE A 538 15.31 14.90 -17.83
N ASP A 539 15.53 14.38 -19.04
CA ASP A 539 16.70 14.68 -19.86
C ASP A 539 16.34 15.56 -21.05
N GLY A 540 16.90 16.77 -21.11
CA GLY A 540 16.70 17.71 -22.20
C GLY A 540 17.36 17.30 -23.53
N GLU A 541 18.21 16.27 -23.55
CA GLU A 541 18.81 15.75 -24.80
C GLU A 541 17.86 14.79 -25.55
N ALA A 542 17.01 14.07 -24.82
CA ALA A 542 16.03 13.17 -25.40
C ALA A 542 14.84 13.95 -25.99
N ARG A 543 14.69 13.94 -27.32
CA ARG A 543 13.58 14.62 -28.01
C ARG A 543 12.18 14.07 -27.65
N SER A 544 12.10 12.86 -27.07
CA SER A 544 10.90 12.23 -26.52
C SER A 544 11.26 11.03 -25.62
N TRP A 545 10.30 10.59 -24.82
CA TRP A 545 10.45 9.49 -23.85
C TRP A 545 9.95 8.16 -24.45
N ASN A 546 10.68 7.06 -24.25
CA ASN A 546 10.29 5.72 -24.76
C ASN A 546 9.54 4.86 -23.72
N GLU A 547 9.89 4.94 -22.44
CA GLU A 547 9.10 4.40 -21.31
C GLU A 547 9.27 5.32 -20.09
N LEU A 548 8.18 5.62 -19.40
CA LEU A 548 8.16 6.29 -18.09
C LEU A 548 7.69 5.25 -17.06
N ARG A 549 8.61 4.76 -16.22
CA ARG A 549 8.29 3.86 -15.10
C ARG A 549 8.39 4.66 -13.82
N ALA A 550 7.23 4.94 -13.24
CA ALA A 550 7.11 5.50 -11.91
C ALA A 550 6.34 4.48 -11.06
N GLY A 551 6.55 4.49 -9.74
CA GLY A 551 5.70 3.73 -8.80
C GLY A 551 4.26 4.26 -8.79
N ALA A 552 3.66 4.48 -7.61
CA ALA A 552 2.41 5.21 -7.56
C ALA A 552 2.65 6.71 -7.88
N MET A 553 2.37 7.13 -9.11
CA MET A 553 2.29 8.56 -9.42
C MET A 553 1.05 9.15 -8.77
N TYR A 554 1.22 9.70 -7.57
CA TYR A 554 0.17 10.45 -6.92
C TYR A 554 0.15 11.87 -7.47
N ALA A 555 -0.68 12.08 -8.47
CA ALA A 555 -1.04 13.42 -8.90
C ALA A 555 -2.33 13.80 -8.16
N PRO A 556 -2.29 14.64 -7.10
CA PRO A 556 -3.49 15.04 -6.35
C PRO A 556 -4.55 15.72 -7.23
N ASN A 557 -4.18 16.11 -8.45
CA ASN A 557 -5.02 16.81 -9.41
C ASN A 557 -5.39 15.93 -10.63
N VAL A 558 -4.92 14.68 -10.72
CA VAL A 558 -5.29 13.75 -11.79
C VAL A 558 -6.27 12.74 -11.20
N PRO A 559 -7.53 12.73 -11.67
CA PRO A 559 -8.54 11.82 -11.15
C PRO A 559 -8.13 10.36 -11.35
N ARG A 560 -8.02 9.62 -10.24
CA ARG A 560 -7.69 8.18 -10.24
C ARG A 560 -8.79 7.43 -10.98
N ARG A 561 -8.42 6.60 -11.94
CA ARG A 561 -9.33 5.66 -12.60
C ARG A 561 -9.31 4.33 -11.85
N THR A 562 -10.44 3.63 -11.81
CA THR A 562 -10.50 2.26 -11.28
C THR A 562 -9.56 1.33 -12.07
N THR A 563 -8.98 0.32 -11.42
CA THR A 563 -8.07 -0.62 -12.09
C THR A 563 -8.84 -1.67 -12.88
N LEU A 564 -8.20 -2.33 -13.84
CA LEU A 564 -8.80 -3.45 -14.61
C LEU A 564 -9.25 -4.61 -13.71
N GLU A 565 -8.59 -4.82 -12.57
CA GLU A 565 -8.97 -5.84 -11.58
C GLU A 565 -10.24 -5.44 -10.82
N ASP A 566 -10.39 -4.15 -10.49
CA ASP A 566 -11.61 -3.59 -9.90
C ASP A 566 -12.79 -3.62 -10.87
N GLU A 567 -12.57 -3.38 -12.17
CA GLU A 567 -13.63 -3.41 -13.20
C GLU A 567 -14.27 -4.81 -13.34
N LEU A 568 -13.52 -5.87 -13.03
CA LEU A 568 -13.97 -7.26 -13.13
C LEU A 568 -14.68 -7.78 -11.87
N SER A 569 -14.64 -7.03 -10.76
CA SER A 569 -15.21 -7.44 -9.47
C SER A 569 -16.19 -6.39 -8.89
N THR A 570 -17.05 -6.80 -7.96
CA THR A 570 -17.90 -5.86 -7.20
C THR A 570 -17.22 -5.57 -5.87
N THR A 571 -16.82 -4.31 -5.65
CA THR A 571 -16.24 -3.88 -4.37
C THR A 571 -17.34 -3.44 -3.41
N SER A 572 -17.29 -3.89 -2.15
CA SER A 572 -18.27 -3.51 -1.12
C SER A 572 -17.62 -2.65 -0.04
N LEU A 573 -18.23 -1.50 0.25
CA LEU A 573 -17.90 -0.61 1.35
C LEU A 573 -18.99 -0.71 2.43
N TYR A 574 -18.57 -0.71 3.70
CA TYR A 574 -19.45 -0.84 4.84
C TYR A 574 -19.49 0.43 5.67
N VAL A 575 -20.70 0.79 6.10
CA VAL A 575 -20.98 1.98 6.91
C VAL A 575 -21.69 1.55 8.20
N HIS A 576 -21.17 2.00 9.34
CA HIS A 576 -21.77 1.76 10.66
C HIS A 576 -21.89 3.09 11.42
N PRO A 577 -23.10 3.66 11.60
CA PRO A 577 -23.28 5.03 12.08
C PRO A 577 -22.74 5.34 13.49
N VAL A 578 -22.62 4.32 14.35
CA VAL A 578 -22.11 4.48 15.73
C VAL A 578 -20.67 4.00 15.90
N ALA A 579 -20.37 2.74 15.54
CA ALA A 579 -19.06 2.12 15.70
C ALA A 579 -18.05 2.43 14.59
N GLY A 580 -18.48 3.01 13.46
CA GLY A 580 -17.58 3.35 12.36
C GLY A 580 -16.69 4.56 12.66
N ASP A 581 -15.65 4.72 11.83
CA ASP A 581 -14.69 5.82 11.89
C ASP A 581 -14.43 6.37 10.48
N ASP A 582 -14.49 7.69 10.30
CA ASP A 582 -14.26 8.33 8.99
C ASP A 582 -12.81 8.78 8.76
N VAL A 583 -12.01 8.79 9.83
CA VAL A 583 -10.59 9.13 9.80
C VAL A 583 -9.77 7.86 9.60
N GLU A 584 -9.98 6.87 10.47
CA GLU A 584 -9.18 5.64 10.52
C GLU A 584 -9.88 4.44 9.88
N GLY A 585 -11.17 4.53 9.57
CA GLY A 585 -11.90 3.44 8.93
C GLY A 585 -11.40 3.21 7.49
N ASP A 586 -11.36 1.94 7.08
CA ASP A 586 -10.94 1.52 5.74
C ASP A 586 -12.13 1.12 4.84
N GLY A 587 -13.35 1.14 5.40
CA GLY A 587 -14.58 0.78 4.69
C GLY A 587 -14.83 -0.72 4.60
N THR A 588 -14.01 -1.56 5.25
CA THR A 588 -14.27 -2.99 5.41
C THR A 588 -15.35 -3.24 6.46
N SER A 589 -15.87 -4.48 6.51
CA SER A 589 -16.88 -4.83 7.53
C SER A 589 -16.34 -4.81 8.96
N SER A 590 -15.02 -4.97 9.14
CA SER A 590 -14.34 -4.89 10.44
C SER A 590 -14.01 -3.47 10.87
N HIS A 591 -13.68 -2.58 9.92
CA HIS A 591 -13.39 -1.17 10.17
C HIS A 591 -14.26 -0.29 9.26
N PRO A 592 -15.59 -0.29 9.48
CA PRO A 592 -16.52 0.41 8.62
C PRO A 592 -16.38 1.94 8.76
N PHE A 593 -16.76 2.66 7.70
CA PHE A 593 -16.90 4.11 7.78
C PHE A 593 -18.05 4.49 8.71
N ARG A 594 -18.01 5.70 9.28
CA ARG A 594 -19.10 6.23 10.09
C ARG A 594 -20.21 6.81 9.21
N THR A 595 -19.86 7.50 8.13
CA THR A 595 -20.82 8.24 7.29
C THR A 595 -20.92 7.69 5.86
N LEU A 596 -22.10 7.86 5.24
CA LEU A 596 -22.27 7.60 3.82
C LEU A 596 -21.45 8.56 2.97
N GLN A 597 -21.29 9.82 3.40
CA GLN A 597 -20.47 10.79 2.69
C GLN A 597 -19.03 10.30 2.58
N ARG A 598 -18.43 9.80 3.66
CA ARG A 598 -17.06 9.26 3.63
C ARG A 598 -16.94 8.08 2.67
N ALA A 599 -17.93 7.19 2.67
CA ALA A 599 -17.95 6.04 1.75
C ALA A 599 -18.04 6.48 0.28
N VAL A 600 -18.79 7.56 -0.03
CA VAL A 600 -18.82 8.14 -1.38
C VAL A 600 -17.49 8.81 -1.73
N ASP A 601 -16.91 9.57 -0.81
CA ASP A 601 -15.64 10.28 -1.02
C ASP A 601 -14.46 9.32 -1.23
N PHE A 602 -14.59 8.06 -0.79
CA PHE A 602 -13.62 7.00 -1.04
C PHE A 602 -13.64 6.49 -2.48
N ILE A 603 -14.77 6.61 -3.18
CA ILE A 603 -14.92 6.09 -4.55
C ILE A 603 -14.24 7.04 -5.54
N PRO A 604 -13.42 6.54 -6.48
CA PRO A 604 -12.79 7.39 -7.49
C PRO A 604 -13.81 8.15 -8.35
N GLU A 605 -13.58 9.44 -8.61
CA GLU A 605 -14.49 10.25 -9.46
C GLU A 605 -14.58 9.72 -10.91
N VAL A 606 -13.52 9.08 -11.42
CA VAL A 606 -13.53 8.35 -12.69
C VAL A 606 -13.69 6.87 -12.36
N ASN A 607 -14.94 6.40 -12.37
CA ASN A 607 -15.26 5.04 -11.99
C ASN A 607 -15.88 4.25 -13.15
N ASP A 608 -15.23 3.14 -13.51
CA ASP A 608 -15.75 2.18 -14.49
C ASP A 608 -16.21 0.87 -13.84
N ALA A 609 -15.99 0.72 -12.52
CA ALA A 609 -16.32 -0.49 -11.76
C ALA A 609 -17.68 -0.41 -11.04
N THR A 610 -18.07 -1.51 -10.41
CA THR A 610 -19.28 -1.62 -9.60
C THR A 610 -18.97 -1.54 -8.11
N TRP A 611 -19.56 -0.57 -7.42
CA TRP A 611 -19.40 -0.37 -5.96
C TRP A 611 -20.71 -0.58 -5.22
N ASP A 612 -20.67 -1.34 -4.13
CA ASP A 612 -21.78 -1.54 -3.19
C ASP A 612 -21.49 -0.81 -1.87
N ILE A 613 -22.25 0.23 -1.55
CA ILE A 613 -22.24 0.84 -0.22
C ILE A 613 -23.34 0.18 0.61
N ARG A 614 -22.95 -0.46 1.72
CA ARG A 614 -23.83 -1.27 2.59
C ARG A 614 -23.81 -0.73 4.02
N VAL A 615 -24.98 -0.63 4.64
CA VAL A 615 -25.08 -0.21 6.05
C VAL A 615 -25.18 -1.44 6.95
N ILE A 616 -24.31 -1.52 7.96
CA ILE A 616 -24.30 -2.57 8.98
C ILE A 616 -25.33 -2.24 10.07
N GLU A 617 -26.05 -3.26 10.56
CA GLU A 617 -27.13 -3.12 11.55
C GLU A 617 -28.20 -2.06 11.16
N PRO A 618 -28.75 -2.13 9.93
CA PRO A 618 -29.55 -1.05 9.32
C PRO A 618 -30.85 -0.73 10.07
N THR A 619 -31.32 -1.63 10.92
CA THR A 619 -32.57 -1.50 11.69
C THR A 619 -32.38 -0.85 13.05
N LYS A 620 -31.13 -0.71 13.52
CA LYS A 620 -30.81 -0.26 14.89
C LYS A 620 -30.38 1.19 14.96
N TYR A 621 -29.63 1.67 13.97
CA TYR A 621 -29.04 3.00 14.01
C TYR A 621 -29.51 3.85 12.81
N PRO A 622 -30.32 4.89 13.03
CA PRO A 622 -30.66 5.82 11.96
C PRO A 622 -29.43 6.64 11.55
N ILE A 623 -29.34 6.93 10.27
CA ILE A 623 -28.33 7.82 9.70
C ILE A 623 -28.89 9.25 9.73
N SER A 624 -28.11 10.20 10.26
CA SER A 624 -28.50 11.61 10.28
C SER A 624 -27.35 12.46 9.73
N GLU A 625 -27.30 12.56 8.40
CA GLU A 625 -26.28 13.29 7.65
C GLU A 625 -26.86 13.87 6.37
N HIS A 626 -26.07 14.66 5.64
CA HIS A 626 -26.41 15.12 4.30
C HIS A 626 -25.46 14.48 3.30
N LEU A 627 -25.98 13.97 2.18
CA LEU A 627 -25.20 13.26 1.18
C LEU A 627 -25.10 14.08 -0.11
N GLU A 628 -23.90 14.56 -0.43
CA GLU A 628 -23.60 15.27 -1.68
C GLU A 628 -22.74 14.39 -2.59
N ILE A 629 -23.28 14.06 -3.77
CA ILE A 629 -22.63 13.24 -4.80
C ILE A 629 -22.41 14.12 -6.03
N ARG A 630 -21.16 14.39 -6.38
CA ARG A 630 -20.83 15.33 -7.46
C ARG A 630 -19.61 14.90 -8.26
N GLY A 631 -19.65 15.16 -9.57
CA GLY A 631 -18.48 15.09 -10.45
C GLY A 631 -18.11 13.70 -10.96
N PHE A 632 -18.87 12.66 -10.61
CA PHE A 632 -18.57 11.29 -11.03
C PHE A 632 -18.78 11.10 -12.54
N ARG A 633 -17.85 10.39 -13.18
CA ARG A 633 -17.86 10.02 -14.60
C ARG A 633 -17.32 8.61 -14.80
N GLY A 634 -17.62 8.00 -15.95
CA GLY A 634 -17.27 6.62 -16.25
C GLY A 634 -18.50 5.72 -16.40
N ASP A 635 -18.26 4.50 -16.86
CA ASP A 635 -19.29 3.53 -17.24
C ASP A 635 -19.72 2.61 -16.08
N GLY A 636 -19.16 2.79 -14.89
CA GLY A 636 -19.46 1.98 -13.71
C GLY A 636 -20.86 2.18 -13.12
N ILE A 637 -21.08 1.63 -11.93
CA ILE A 637 -22.29 1.86 -11.13
C ILE A 637 -21.96 1.91 -9.63
N VAL A 638 -22.49 2.91 -8.93
CA VAL A 638 -22.45 2.99 -7.47
C VAL A 638 -23.83 2.65 -6.93
N ARG A 639 -23.91 1.59 -6.11
CA ARG A 639 -25.15 1.02 -5.57
C ARG A 639 -25.21 1.23 -4.06
N PHE A 640 -26.18 1.99 -3.60
CA PHE A 640 -26.51 2.14 -2.19
C PHE A 640 -27.49 1.06 -1.80
N ARG A 641 -27.05 0.10 -0.99
CA ARG A 641 -27.89 -0.96 -0.42
C ARG A 641 -28.28 -0.57 0.99
N MET A 642 -29.45 0.02 1.07
CA MET A 642 -29.91 0.65 2.29
C MET A 642 -30.84 -0.24 3.08
N ASP A 643 -31.36 -1.37 2.57
CA ASP A 643 -32.02 -2.46 3.33
C ASP A 643 -33.03 -2.00 4.42
N GLY A 644 -33.72 -0.89 4.18
CA GLY A 644 -34.68 -0.27 5.09
C GLY A 644 -34.08 0.68 6.14
N VAL A 645 -32.81 1.09 6.05
CA VAL A 645 -32.19 2.13 6.87
C VAL A 645 -33.03 3.39 6.88
N ARG A 646 -33.16 4.01 8.04
CA ARG A 646 -33.68 5.37 8.15
C ARG A 646 -32.56 6.39 7.94
N PHE A 647 -32.71 7.25 6.94
CA PHE A 647 -31.82 8.35 6.61
C PHE A 647 -32.55 9.68 6.87
N ASN A 648 -32.00 10.53 7.73
CA ASN A 648 -32.54 11.84 8.08
C ASN A 648 -31.64 12.94 7.54
N GLY A 649 -32.00 13.51 6.38
CA GLY A 649 -31.22 14.50 5.68
C GLY A 649 -31.68 14.68 4.24
N TRP A 650 -30.82 15.25 3.41
CA TRP A 650 -31.05 15.36 1.96
C TRP A 650 -29.93 14.66 1.20
N VAL A 651 -30.28 14.15 0.02
CA VAL A 651 -29.37 13.53 -0.95
C VAL A 651 -29.36 14.41 -2.19
N ARG A 652 -28.18 14.88 -2.58
CA ARG A 652 -28.00 15.75 -3.73
C ARG A 652 -27.04 15.13 -4.72
N LEU A 653 -27.52 14.81 -5.91
CA LEU A 653 -26.69 14.34 -7.03
C LEU A 653 -26.53 15.48 -8.02
N SER A 654 -25.30 15.96 -8.23
CA SER A 654 -25.05 17.11 -9.11
C SER A 654 -23.91 16.89 -10.11
N SER A 655 -24.16 17.18 -11.39
CA SER A 655 -23.14 17.12 -12.45
C SER A 655 -22.42 15.77 -12.57
N ASN A 656 -23.16 14.66 -12.47
CA ASN A 656 -22.59 13.33 -12.61
C ASN A 656 -22.91 12.73 -13.98
N LEU A 657 -21.89 12.27 -14.69
CA LEU A 657 -22.04 11.48 -15.93
C LEU A 657 -22.13 9.97 -15.66
N HIS A 658 -21.93 9.56 -14.41
CA HIS A 658 -21.96 8.19 -13.92
C HIS A 658 -23.37 7.70 -13.56
N ARG A 659 -23.52 6.38 -13.32
CA ARG A 659 -24.79 5.73 -12.91
C ARG A 659 -24.85 5.52 -11.40
N PHE A 660 -25.97 5.88 -10.80
CA PHE A 660 -26.23 5.65 -9.37
C PHE A 660 -27.49 4.82 -9.19
N ALA A 661 -27.48 3.89 -8.25
CA ALA A 661 -28.63 3.10 -7.88
C ALA A 661 -28.84 3.12 -6.37
N PHE A 662 -30.07 3.38 -5.93
CA PHE A 662 -30.47 3.28 -4.52
C PHE A 662 -31.48 2.16 -4.37
N TYR A 663 -31.19 1.23 -3.48
CA TYR A 663 -32.03 0.07 -3.18
C TYR A 663 -32.50 0.14 -1.74
N GLY A 664 -33.81 0.27 -1.55
CA GLY A 664 -34.41 0.35 -0.22
C GLY A 664 -34.08 1.64 0.54
N GLY A 665 -34.50 1.66 1.80
CA GLY A 665 -34.26 2.78 2.72
C GLY A 665 -35.42 3.77 2.80
N HIS A 666 -35.46 4.47 3.94
CA HIS A 666 -36.45 5.47 4.30
C HIS A 666 -35.75 6.82 4.48
N TYR A 667 -35.89 7.70 3.51
CA TYR A 667 -35.22 8.99 3.44
C TYR A 667 -36.18 10.09 3.83
N TYR A 668 -35.85 10.81 4.89
CA TYR A 668 -36.66 11.88 5.46
C TYR A 668 -35.89 13.19 5.41
N HIS A 669 -36.51 14.23 4.84
CA HIS A 669 -35.91 15.56 4.88
C HIS A 669 -35.87 16.11 6.31
N ASN A 670 -34.73 16.62 6.75
CA ASN A 670 -34.58 17.18 8.09
C ASN A 670 -35.01 18.66 8.21
N GLY A 671 -35.21 19.33 7.07
CA GLY A 671 -35.65 20.74 6.95
C GLY A 671 -34.51 21.73 6.71
N GLN A 672 -33.26 21.26 6.71
CA GLN A 672 -32.11 22.09 6.37
C GLN A 672 -32.03 22.27 4.84
N GLY A 673 -31.92 23.52 4.39
CA GLY A 673 -31.64 23.81 2.99
C GLY A 673 -30.19 23.47 2.63
N HIS A 674 -29.94 23.20 1.35
CA HIS A 674 -28.57 23.07 0.88
C HIS A 674 -27.86 24.44 0.93
N PRO A 675 -26.59 24.54 1.38
CA PRO A 675 -25.91 25.84 1.61
C PRO A 675 -25.88 26.79 0.40
N ARG A 676 -25.88 26.24 -0.83
CA ARG A 676 -25.86 27.02 -2.08
C ARG A 676 -27.25 27.39 -2.64
N THR A 677 -28.33 27.02 -1.96
CA THR A 677 -29.71 27.31 -2.40
C THR A 677 -30.41 28.11 -1.31
N PRO A 678 -30.32 29.45 -1.35
CA PRO A 678 -30.92 30.32 -0.33
C PRO A 678 -32.45 30.31 -0.35
N GLU A 679 -33.06 29.73 -1.40
CA GLU A 679 -34.52 29.59 -1.55
C GLU A 679 -35.15 28.55 -0.60
N GLY A 680 -34.34 27.88 0.21
CA GLY A 680 -34.79 26.94 1.23
C GLY A 680 -34.65 25.46 0.81
N PRO A 681 -35.24 24.55 1.59
CA PRO A 681 -35.14 23.11 1.36
C PRO A 681 -35.93 22.69 0.11
N ILE A 682 -35.20 22.27 -0.94
CA ILE A 682 -35.78 21.95 -2.25
C ILE A 682 -36.37 20.55 -2.25
N ALA A 683 -35.53 19.52 -2.01
CA ALA A 683 -35.99 18.14 -2.07
C ALA A 683 -35.16 17.19 -1.22
N THR A 684 -35.79 16.08 -0.80
CA THR A 684 -35.09 14.95 -0.16
C THR A 684 -34.10 14.31 -1.10
N PHE A 685 -34.49 14.09 -2.36
CA PHE A 685 -33.57 13.80 -3.44
C PHE A 685 -33.60 14.92 -4.47
N HIS A 686 -32.47 15.58 -4.64
CA HIS A 686 -32.29 16.62 -5.65
C HIS A 686 -31.26 16.16 -6.68
N VAL A 687 -31.75 15.82 -7.87
CA VAL A 687 -30.96 15.30 -9.00
C VAL A 687 -30.78 16.41 -10.03
N ILE A 688 -29.54 16.78 -10.30
CA ILE A 688 -29.18 17.94 -11.10
C ILE A 688 -28.13 17.54 -12.12
N ARG A 689 -28.40 17.72 -13.40
CA ARG A 689 -27.46 17.38 -14.50
C ARG A 689 -26.78 16.03 -14.27
N THR A 690 -27.57 15.01 -13.96
CA THR A 690 -27.06 13.65 -13.66
C THR A 690 -27.54 12.66 -14.71
N ASN A 691 -26.64 11.83 -15.23
CA ASN A 691 -26.89 10.92 -16.36
C ASN A 691 -28.02 9.93 -16.07
N ILE A 692 -27.92 9.14 -15.00
CA ILE A 692 -29.00 8.24 -14.56
C ILE A 692 -28.96 8.02 -13.05
N LEU A 693 -30.10 8.20 -12.42
CA LEU A 693 -30.41 7.70 -11.07
C LEU A 693 -31.46 6.60 -11.18
N TYR A 694 -31.10 5.39 -10.75
CA TYR A 694 -32.03 4.28 -10.57
C TYR A 694 -32.44 4.19 -9.09
N MET A 695 -33.71 3.94 -8.83
CA MET A 695 -34.22 3.72 -7.48
C MET A 695 -35.20 2.56 -7.47
N GLU A 696 -35.09 1.72 -6.45
CA GLU A 696 -36.00 0.60 -6.25
C GLU A 696 -36.35 0.44 -4.77
N ASN A 697 -37.64 0.31 -4.46
CA ASN A 697 -38.16 0.11 -3.10
C ASN A 697 -37.75 1.21 -2.10
N CYS A 698 -37.48 2.43 -2.58
CA CYS A 698 -37.11 3.56 -1.72
C CYS A 698 -38.35 4.32 -1.23
N CYS A 699 -38.37 4.69 0.04
CA CYS A 699 -39.33 5.66 0.57
C CYS A 699 -38.67 7.01 0.73
N VAL A 700 -39.11 8.00 -0.03
CA VAL A 700 -38.56 9.34 -0.04
C VAL A 700 -39.64 10.30 0.43
N SER A 701 -39.42 10.90 1.60
CA SER A 701 -40.35 11.83 2.22
C SER A 701 -39.73 13.21 2.39
N ALA A 702 -40.45 14.24 1.96
CA ALA A 702 -40.08 15.63 2.23
C ALA A 702 -40.53 16.12 3.61
N GLU A 703 -41.30 15.32 4.36
CA GLU A 703 -41.73 15.61 5.74
C GLU A 703 -42.48 16.95 5.94
N GLN A 704 -43.05 17.54 4.88
CA GLN A 704 -43.56 18.92 4.86
C GLN A 704 -42.50 19.97 5.23
N LYS A 705 -41.24 19.63 4.98
CA LYS A 705 -40.06 20.44 5.27
C LYS A 705 -39.24 20.75 4.02
N ALA A 706 -39.63 20.27 2.85
CA ALA A 706 -39.02 20.58 1.56
C ALA A 706 -40.10 20.73 0.47
N GLU A 707 -39.79 21.46 -0.60
CA GLU A 707 -40.75 21.66 -1.70
C GLU A 707 -41.17 20.34 -2.37
N HIS A 708 -40.22 19.42 -2.53
CA HIS A 708 -40.42 18.16 -3.24
C HIS A 708 -39.85 16.95 -2.50
N ALA A 709 -40.44 15.77 -2.64
CA ALA A 709 -39.75 14.56 -2.18
C ALA A 709 -38.60 14.20 -3.13
N MET A 710 -38.87 14.22 -4.43
CA MET A 710 -37.89 13.98 -5.51
C MET A 710 -37.96 15.11 -6.54
N SER A 711 -36.83 15.71 -6.88
CA SER A 711 -36.73 16.71 -7.95
C SER A 711 -35.57 16.40 -8.90
N ALA A 712 -35.89 16.26 -10.20
CA ALA A 712 -34.95 16.11 -11.29
C ALA A 712 -34.88 17.39 -12.13
N THR A 713 -33.68 17.96 -12.28
CA THR A 713 -33.47 19.24 -12.95
C THR A 713 -32.31 19.20 -13.96
N TYR A 714 -32.37 20.07 -14.98
CA TYR A 714 -31.31 20.28 -15.99
C TYR A 714 -30.89 19.02 -16.75
N GLY A 715 -31.84 18.37 -17.43
CA GLY A 715 -31.55 17.21 -18.29
C GLY A 715 -31.21 15.93 -17.53
N SER A 716 -31.64 15.82 -16.27
CA SER A 716 -31.40 14.62 -15.47
C SER A 716 -32.35 13.49 -15.86
N PHE A 717 -31.91 12.24 -15.72
CA PHE A 717 -32.76 11.07 -15.90
C PHE A 717 -32.92 10.30 -14.59
N VAL A 718 -34.17 10.06 -14.19
CA VAL A 718 -34.49 9.24 -13.00
C VAL A 718 -35.39 8.09 -13.42
N GLU A 719 -35.09 6.90 -12.91
CA GLU A 719 -35.91 5.71 -13.07
C GLU A 719 -36.21 5.14 -11.69
N ALA A 720 -37.47 5.16 -11.29
CA ALA A 720 -37.92 4.72 -9.97
C ALA A 720 -38.93 3.57 -10.12
N HIS A 721 -38.68 2.47 -9.43
CA HIS A 721 -39.55 1.29 -9.39
C HIS A 721 -39.99 1.00 -7.97
N ASP A 722 -41.28 0.79 -7.74
CA ASP A 722 -41.83 0.39 -6.44
C ASP A 722 -41.45 1.36 -5.29
N CYS A 723 -41.21 2.63 -5.62
CA CYS A 723 -40.83 3.68 -4.67
C CYS A 723 -42.05 4.41 -4.10
N TYR A 724 -41.87 5.12 -3.00
CA TYR A 724 -42.89 5.99 -2.41
C TYR A 724 -42.36 7.42 -2.28
N PHE A 725 -43.08 8.41 -2.79
CA PHE A 725 -42.69 9.83 -2.79
C PHE A 725 -43.77 10.69 -2.14
N ASP A 726 -43.53 11.18 -0.93
CA ASP A 726 -44.59 11.79 -0.13
C ASP A 726 -44.19 13.07 0.62
N ARG A 727 -45.24 13.77 1.10
CA ARG A 727 -45.14 14.93 2.00
C ARG A 727 -44.29 16.09 1.47
N GLY A 728 -44.27 16.32 0.16
CA GLY A 728 -43.73 17.55 -0.43
C GLY A 728 -44.63 18.75 -0.16
N LEU A 729 -44.06 19.92 0.18
CA LEU A 729 -44.83 21.16 0.34
C LEU A 729 -45.54 21.57 -0.95
N ARG A 730 -44.93 21.25 -2.11
CA ARG A 730 -45.54 21.43 -3.43
C ARG A 730 -45.79 20.09 -4.10
N ASN A 731 -44.76 19.28 -4.34
CA ASN A 731 -44.92 18.09 -5.19
C ASN A 731 -44.29 16.83 -4.60
N GLY A 732 -44.83 15.66 -4.93
CA GLY A 732 -44.15 14.39 -4.62
C GLY A 732 -42.91 14.22 -5.49
N ALA A 733 -43.11 14.15 -6.80
CA ALA A 733 -42.04 14.09 -7.80
C ALA A 733 -42.08 15.27 -8.75
N GLN A 734 -40.91 15.76 -9.17
CA GLN A 734 -40.78 16.86 -10.10
C GLN A 734 -39.71 16.60 -11.16
N ALA A 735 -40.01 16.93 -12.42
CA ALA A 735 -39.02 17.01 -13.50
C ALA A 735 -39.07 18.39 -14.17
N ILE A 736 -37.96 19.13 -14.15
CA ILE A 736 -37.89 20.45 -14.80
C ILE A 736 -36.62 20.63 -15.65
N ARG A 737 -36.70 21.55 -16.62
CA ARG A 737 -35.59 21.97 -17.51
C ARG A 737 -34.96 20.80 -18.28
N GLY A 738 -35.75 20.12 -19.10
CA GLY A 738 -35.28 19.04 -19.99
C GLY A 738 -35.13 17.67 -19.33
N SER A 739 -35.53 17.53 -18.05
CA SER A 739 -35.32 16.29 -17.28
C SER A 739 -36.37 15.25 -17.60
N LYS A 740 -36.04 13.97 -17.40
CA LYS A 740 -36.96 12.85 -17.62
C LYS A 740 -37.05 11.97 -16.39
N MET A 741 -38.26 11.57 -16.03
CA MET A 741 -38.50 10.59 -14.98
C MET A 741 -39.37 9.45 -15.48
N TYR A 742 -38.96 8.22 -15.21
CA TYR A 742 -39.77 7.02 -15.37
C TYR A 742 -40.13 6.51 -13.98
N ILE A 743 -41.42 6.46 -13.69
CA ILE A 743 -41.95 6.11 -12.38
C ILE A 743 -42.86 4.91 -12.56
N ASN A 744 -42.42 3.74 -12.10
CA ASN A 744 -43.13 2.48 -12.29
C ASN A 744 -43.57 1.89 -10.95
N ASN A 745 -44.85 1.58 -10.79
CA ASN A 745 -45.43 1.05 -9.55
C ASN A 745 -45.15 1.92 -8.30
N CYS A 746 -44.90 3.22 -8.47
CA CYS A 746 -44.62 4.10 -7.33
C CYS A 746 -45.89 4.79 -6.80
N GLY A 747 -45.88 5.14 -5.52
CA GLY A 747 -46.99 5.82 -4.83
C GLY A 747 -46.58 7.12 -4.13
N GLY A 748 -47.55 7.78 -3.49
CA GLY A 748 -47.31 8.98 -2.67
C GLY A 748 -48.59 9.56 -2.06
N ARG A 749 -48.49 10.23 -0.89
CA ARG A 749 -49.61 10.88 -0.18
C ARG A 749 -49.21 12.27 0.31
N GLU A 750 -50.19 13.15 0.59
CA GLU A 750 -49.96 14.45 1.24
C GLU A 750 -48.95 15.35 0.52
N ASN A 751 -48.90 15.28 -0.80
CA ASN A 751 -48.09 16.16 -1.63
C ASN A 751 -48.91 17.42 -1.94
N GLY A 752 -48.34 18.60 -1.70
CA GLY A 752 -49.06 19.88 -1.72
C GLY A 752 -49.94 20.15 -2.95
N GLU A 753 -49.37 20.80 -3.96
CA GLU A 753 -50.04 21.19 -5.20
C GLU A 753 -50.22 20.01 -6.17
N PHE A 754 -49.21 19.16 -6.36
CA PHE A 754 -49.29 18.05 -7.34
C PHE A 754 -48.64 16.76 -6.83
N GLY A 755 -49.16 15.61 -7.26
CA GLY A 755 -48.47 14.33 -7.06
C GLY A 755 -47.15 14.28 -7.83
N ALA A 756 -47.22 14.47 -9.15
CA ALA A 756 -46.08 14.58 -10.05
C ALA A 756 -46.22 15.84 -10.90
N TYR A 757 -45.11 16.54 -11.14
CA TYR A 757 -45.10 17.80 -11.89
C TYR A 757 -43.94 17.87 -12.87
N ALA A 758 -44.24 18.05 -14.16
CA ALA A 758 -43.25 18.22 -15.22
C ALA A 758 -43.33 19.64 -15.79
N SER A 759 -42.19 20.33 -15.94
CA SER A 759 -42.17 21.61 -16.67
C SER A 759 -40.88 21.91 -17.45
N ILE A 760 -40.90 22.91 -18.34
CA ILE A 760 -39.76 23.36 -19.17
C ILE A 760 -39.11 22.18 -19.93
N ASN A 761 -39.75 21.71 -21.01
CA ASN A 761 -39.30 20.59 -21.87
C ASN A 761 -38.97 19.28 -21.13
N SER A 762 -39.62 19.03 -19.99
CA SER A 762 -39.39 17.82 -19.19
C SER A 762 -40.51 16.80 -19.36
N GLU A 763 -40.25 15.55 -18.99
CA GLU A 763 -41.16 14.43 -19.15
C GLU A 763 -41.22 13.60 -17.88
N ILE A 764 -42.43 13.21 -17.45
CA ILE A 764 -42.63 12.18 -16.43
C ILE A 764 -43.54 11.12 -17.04
N ALA A 765 -43.02 9.90 -17.18
CA ALA A 765 -43.78 8.73 -17.58
C ALA A 765 -44.12 7.90 -16.34
N ILE A 766 -45.41 7.68 -16.11
CA ILE A 766 -45.90 6.89 -14.98
C ILE A 766 -46.50 5.59 -15.52
N SER A 767 -46.11 4.46 -14.95
CA SER A 767 -46.61 3.13 -15.30
C SER A 767 -46.87 2.29 -14.06
N GLY A 768 -47.71 1.26 -14.15
CA GLY A 768 -47.85 0.28 -13.09
C GLY A 768 -48.91 -0.79 -13.36
N ASP A 769 -48.87 -1.86 -12.56
CA ASP A 769 -49.81 -2.98 -12.62
C ASP A 769 -51.15 -2.57 -12.02
N VAL A 770 -52.08 -2.24 -12.90
CA VAL A 770 -53.40 -1.71 -12.57
C VAL A 770 -54.30 -2.79 -11.99
N VAL A 771 -54.44 -2.84 -10.66
CA VAL A 771 -55.71 -3.21 -10.00
C VAL A 771 -55.79 -2.46 -8.65
N ASP A 772 -56.65 -1.43 -8.58
CA ASP A 772 -57.07 -0.70 -7.36
C ASP A 772 -56.09 0.22 -6.60
N GLN A 773 -54.81 0.31 -6.98
CA GLN A 773 -53.93 1.32 -6.41
C GLN A 773 -54.11 2.66 -7.12
N LYS A 774 -54.39 3.73 -6.36
CA LYS A 774 -54.13 5.11 -6.79
C LYS A 774 -52.62 5.26 -7.02
N ILE A 775 -52.12 4.84 -8.17
CA ILE A 775 -50.76 5.15 -8.65
C ILE A 775 -50.72 6.68 -8.73
N TYR A 776 -50.09 7.33 -7.74
CA TYR A 776 -50.01 8.79 -7.58
C TYR A 776 -51.34 9.57 -7.52
N CYS A 777 -51.95 9.69 -6.34
CA CYS A 777 -52.99 10.70 -6.03
C CYS A 777 -53.36 10.61 -4.53
N PRO A 778 -54.00 11.58 -3.82
CA PRO A 778 -55.03 12.53 -4.32
C PRO A 778 -55.38 13.81 -3.47
N ALA A 779 -55.71 14.96 -4.09
CA ALA A 779 -56.79 15.89 -3.69
C ALA A 779 -56.70 17.19 -4.51
N GLY A 780 -57.49 17.30 -5.58
CA GLY A 780 -57.67 18.56 -6.32
C GLY A 780 -56.63 18.80 -7.42
N LYS A 781 -57.07 18.68 -8.67
CA LYS A 781 -56.35 18.94 -9.93
C LYS A 781 -55.34 17.84 -10.33
N GLY A 782 -55.70 17.12 -11.39
CA GLY A 782 -54.75 16.37 -12.19
C GLY A 782 -53.61 17.29 -12.66
N GLY A 783 -52.44 16.68 -12.95
CA GLY A 783 -51.19 17.36 -13.25
C GLY A 783 -51.36 18.70 -13.97
N GLY A 784 -50.92 19.78 -13.33
CA GLY A 784 -50.96 21.10 -13.93
C GLY A 784 -49.98 21.18 -15.10
N THR A 785 -50.49 21.44 -16.30
CA THR A 785 -49.69 21.79 -17.47
C THR A 785 -49.34 23.27 -17.41
N GLY A 786 -48.07 23.61 -17.21
CA GLY A 786 -47.54 24.91 -17.63
C GLY A 786 -47.28 24.86 -19.13
N GLU A 787 -48.05 25.61 -19.92
CA GLU A 787 -48.01 25.94 -21.36
C GLU A 787 -47.41 25.00 -22.46
N ASP A 788 -46.58 23.96 -22.21
CA ASP A 788 -46.00 23.10 -23.27
C ASP A 788 -45.56 21.67 -22.80
N HIS A 789 -46.42 20.82 -22.22
CA HIS A 789 -46.02 19.49 -21.69
C HIS A 789 -46.94 18.30 -22.06
N PHE A 790 -46.32 17.15 -22.39
CA PHE A 790 -46.97 15.86 -22.68
C PHE A 790 -47.02 14.94 -21.44
N PHE A 791 -48.22 14.46 -21.07
CA PHE A 791 -48.44 13.36 -20.13
C PHE A 791 -48.92 12.11 -20.91
N TRP A 792 -48.26 10.96 -20.76
CA TRP A 792 -48.79 9.68 -21.25
C TRP A 792 -49.30 8.83 -20.08
N TYR A 793 -50.62 8.73 -19.97
CA TYR A 793 -51.30 7.62 -19.31
C TYR A 793 -51.48 6.51 -20.36
N SER A 794 -51.10 5.27 -20.07
CA SER A 794 -51.70 4.12 -20.77
C SER A 794 -52.11 3.04 -19.77
N THR A 795 -53.42 2.85 -19.66
CA THR A 795 -54.01 1.59 -19.22
C THR A 795 -53.98 0.64 -20.43
N TRP A 796 -53.11 -0.35 -20.36
CA TRP A 796 -53.04 -1.52 -21.24
C TRP A 796 -53.01 -1.25 -22.76
N THR A 797 -51.82 -1.33 -23.36
CA THR A 797 -51.60 -2.05 -24.63
C THR A 797 -50.10 -2.20 -24.86
N SER A 798 -49.72 -3.41 -25.26
CA SER A 798 -48.43 -3.76 -25.84
C SER A 798 -48.14 -2.88 -27.06
N GLU A 799 -47.35 -1.81 -26.90
CA GLU A 799 -46.35 -1.32 -27.86
C GLU A 799 -45.77 0.02 -27.39
N VAL A 800 -44.47 0.00 -27.13
CA VAL A 800 -43.65 1.20 -26.90
C VAL A 800 -43.52 1.95 -28.22
N ARG A 801 -44.18 3.11 -28.39
CA ARG A 801 -43.78 4.05 -29.45
C ARG A 801 -42.62 4.90 -28.97
N VAL A 802 -41.41 4.43 -29.28
CA VAL A 802 -40.18 5.23 -29.26
C VAL A 802 -40.29 6.29 -30.37
N PRO A 803 -40.08 7.59 -30.11
CA PRO A 803 -39.97 8.59 -31.17
C PRO A 803 -38.82 8.24 -32.12
N SER A 804 -39.12 8.22 -33.41
CA SER A 804 -38.28 7.71 -34.52
C SER A 804 -37.01 8.52 -34.82
N THR A 805 -36.54 9.39 -33.93
CA THR A 805 -35.29 10.15 -34.10
C THR A 805 -34.15 9.66 -33.21
N TYR A 806 -34.36 8.67 -32.35
CA TYR A 806 -33.32 8.07 -31.48
C TYR A 806 -32.75 6.75 -32.02
N ALA A 807 -32.69 6.59 -33.35
CA ALA A 807 -32.14 5.40 -34.02
C ALA A 807 -30.59 5.39 -34.16
N GLY A 808 -29.88 6.26 -33.43
CA GLY A 808 -28.44 6.50 -33.64
C GLY A 808 -27.46 5.96 -32.59
N ARG A 809 -27.91 5.44 -31.45
CA ARG A 809 -27.01 4.77 -30.49
C ARG A 809 -27.54 3.39 -30.16
N LYS A 810 -26.81 2.37 -30.63
CA LYS A 810 -27.02 0.97 -30.22
C LYS A 810 -27.02 0.92 -28.69
N ARG A 811 -28.14 0.46 -28.11
CA ARG A 811 -28.27 0.15 -26.69
C ARG A 811 -27.23 -0.90 -26.31
N SER A 812 -26.18 -0.53 -25.58
CA SER A 812 -25.43 -1.44 -24.71
C SER A 812 -26.03 -1.37 -23.30
N GLY A 813 -27.34 -1.60 -23.19
CA GLY A 813 -28.01 -1.67 -21.91
C GLY A 813 -27.74 -3.03 -21.29
N LEU A 814 -26.62 -3.19 -20.59
CA LEU A 814 -26.55 -4.19 -19.53
C LEU A 814 -27.72 -3.87 -18.59
N ARG A 815 -28.72 -4.75 -18.49
CA ARG A 815 -29.77 -4.66 -17.48
C ARG A 815 -29.08 -4.55 -16.13
N VAL A 816 -29.32 -3.46 -15.40
CA VAL A 816 -28.84 -3.33 -14.01
C VAL A 816 -29.33 -4.56 -13.26
N ALA A 817 -28.41 -5.36 -12.73
CA ALA A 817 -28.75 -6.60 -12.04
C ALA A 817 -29.63 -6.26 -10.83
N ILE A 818 -30.84 -6.82 -10.85
CA ILE A 818 -31.88 -6.67 -9.82
C ILE A 818 -31.40 -7.44 -8.58
N PRO A 819 -31.58 -6.92 -7.34
CA PRO A 819 -31.29 -7.68 -6.14
C PRO A 819 -32.05 -9.03 -6.12
N GLU A 820 -31.44 -10.08 -5.57
CA GLU A 820 -32.06 -11.42 -5.45
C GLU A 820 -33.35 -11.41 -4.61
N ASN A 821 -33.52 -10.44 -3.72
CA ASN A 821 -34.71 -10.27 -2.88
C ASN A 821 -35.36 -8.90 -3.12
N LYS A 822 -36.67 -8.88 -3.34
CA LYS A 822 -37.53 -7.69 -3.44
C LYS A 822 -38.17 -7.36 -2.10
N ILE A 823 -38.50 -6.09 -1.88
CA ILE A 823 -39.16 -5.64 -0.64
C ILE A 823 -40.47 -4.97 -1.01
N LEU A 824 -41.59 -5.50 -0.48
CA LEU A 824 -42.90 -4.86 -0.59
C LEU A 824 -43.15 -4.04 0.66
N THR A 825 -43.11 -2.72 0.53
CA THR A 825 -43.31 -1.79 1.65
C THR A 825 -44.70 -1.20 1.66
N ALA A 826 -45.39 -1.31 2.79
CA ALA A 826 -46.77 -0.89 3.00
C ALA A 826 -46.89 0.20 4.05
N TYR A 827 -47.63 1.25 3.69
CA TYR A 827 -47.92 2.39 4.54
C TYR A 827 -49.40 2.44 4.94
N PRO A 828 -49.72 2.81 6.19
CA PRO A 828 -51.08 2.98 6.66
C PRO A 828 -51.88 3.91 5.75
N THR A 829 -52.91 3.40 5.08
CA THR A 829 -53.89 4.26 4.40
C THR A 829 -54.93 4.77 5.37
N GLU A 830 -55.33 3.90 6.27
CA GLU A 830 -56.36 4.17 7.26
C GLU A 830 -55.94 3.60 8.60
N VAL A 831 -56.23 4.35 9.64
CA VAL A 831 -55.97 3.98 11.03
C VAL A 831 -57.16 4.39 11.86
N ALA A 832 -57.56 3.53 12.78
CA ALA A 832 -58.57 3.86 13.77
C ALA A 832 -58.41 2.97 14.98
N SER A 833 -58.94 3.42 16.10
CA SER A 833 -58.96 2.62 17.32
C SER A 833 -60.40 2.37 17.74
N TRP A 834 -60.75 1.12 17.99
CA TRP A 834 -62.04 0.77 18.58
C TRP A 834 -62.01 0.98 20.10
N ARG A 835 -63.11 1.48 20.67
CA ARG A 835 -63.34 1.60 22.12
C ARG A 835 -64.64 0.90 22.51
N GLY A 836 -64.56 -0.11 23.38
CA GLY A 836 -65.70 -0.94 23.82
C GLY A 836 -66.49 -0.41 25.04
N GLN A 837 -65.93 0.50 25.84
CA GLN A 837 -66.59 1.10 27.02
C GLN A 837 -66.51 2.63 26.97
N GLY A 838 -67.66 3.30 27.03
CA GLY A 838 -67.81 4.76 27.15
C GLY A 838 -68.30 5.13 28.55
N GLY A 839 -67.87 6.29 29.05
CA GLY A 839 -68.32 6.87 30.31
C GLY A 839 -69.06 8.17 30.01
N ASP A 840 -70.37 8.16 30.23
CA ASP A 840 -71.35 9.25 30.05
C ASP A 840 -71.33 10.05 28.73
N THR A 841 -72.40 9.81 27.96
CA THR A 841 -73.14 10.60 26.95
C THR A 841 -72.46 11.53 25.93
N ASP A 842 -71.17 11.84 26.00
CA ASP A 842 -70.49 12.70 25.00
C ASP A 842 -69.04 12.26 24.63
N ASP A 843 -68.54 11.11 25.12
CA ASP A 843 -67.18 10.60 24.82
C ASP A 843 -67.10 9.30 24.00
N GLY A 844 -68.27 8.71 23.66
CA GLY A 844 -68.54 7.75 22.58
C GLY A 844 -67.83 6.39 22.59
N ARG A 845 -68.59 5.29 22.76
CA ARG A 845 -68.18 3.95 22.27
C ARG A 845 -68.11 3.98 20.74
N GLY A 846 -67.15 3.26 20.15
CA GLY A 846 -67.05 3.14 18.69
C GLY A 846 -65.65 3.33 18.11
N TRP A 847 -65.61 3.61 16.80
CA TRP A 847 -64.38 3.83 16.04
C TRP A 847 -63.87 5.27 16.17
N HIS A 848 -62.65 5.42 16.70
CA HIS A 848 -61.91 6.68 16.70
C HIS A 848 -60.95 6.73 15.51
N VAL A 849 -61.36 7.44 14.45
CA VAL A 849 -60.56 7.58 13.22
C VAL A 849 -59.33 8.46 13.46
N GLY A 850 -58.20 8.08 12.87
CA GLY A 850 -56.97 8.88 12.86
C GLY A 850 -56.09 8.77 14.11
N ARG A 851 -56.51 8.00 15.12
CA ARG A 851 -55.66 7.63 16.27
C ARG A 851 -55.38 6.15 16.28
N LEU A 852 -54.16 5.79 16.65
CA LEU A 852 -53.71 4.41 16.78
C LEU A 852 -53.31 4.16 18.24
N LEU A 853 -54.27 3.69 19.01
CA LEU A 853 -54.21 3.54 20.46
C LEU A 853 -54.16 2.05 20.81
N GLN A 854 -53.34 1.71 21.79
CA GLN A 854 -53.32 0.41 22.42
C GLN A 854 -53.62 0.60 23.91
N GLY A 855 -54.52 -0.20 24.47
CA GLY A 855 -54.80 -0.22 25.92
C GLY A 855 -55.63 0.97 26.41
N ALA A 856 -55.66 1.15 27.74
CA ALA A 856 -56.44 2.18 28.43
C ALA A 856 -55.75 3.54 28.44
N GLY A 857 -56.52 4.62 28.26
CA GLY A 857 -56.01 5.98 28.35
C GLY A 857 -55.77 6.43 29.79
N PHE A 858 -54.76 7.30 30.01
CA PHE A 858 -54.54 7.96 31.31
C PHE A 858 -55.03 9.41 31.24
N TYR A 859 -56.13 9.73 31.91
CA TYR A 859 -56.64 11.10 32.07
C TYR A 859 -56.50 11.55 33.52
N PRO A 860 -55.48 12.35 33.89
CA PRO A 860 -55.46 13.02 35.17
C PRO A 860 -56.31 14.30 35.03
N HIS A 861 -57.63 14.18 35.15
CA HIS A 861 -58.51 15.33 35.33
C HIS A 861 -59.17 15.18 36.70
N LEU A 862 -58.69 15.96 37.67
CA LEU A 862 -59.40 16.23 38.90
C LEU A 862 -60.74 16.91 38.55
N LEU A 863 -61.80 16.14 38.40
CA LEU A 863 -63.12 16.62 38.77
C LEU A 863 -63.18 16.61 40.30
N ALA A 864 -63.80 17.64 40.87
CA ALA A 864 -63.76 17.97 42.29
C ALA A 864 -64.36 16.92 43.25
N GLU A 865 -64.70 15.71 42.77
CA GLU A 865 -65.41 14.68 43.53
C GLU A 865 -64.77 13.27 43.46
N GLY A 866 -63.46 13.17 43.20
CA GLY A 866 -62.68 12.00 43.67
C GLY A 866 -62.96 10.63 43.05
N GLU A 867 -63.47 10.55 41.81
CA GLU A 867 -63.50 9.30 41.04
C GLU A 867 -62.44 9.30 39.93
N ASP A 868 -61.59 8.27 39.91
CA ASP A 868 -60.55 8.04 38.92
C ASP A 868 -61.19 7.68 37.56
N GLY A 869 -61.27 8.65 36.64
CA GLY A 869 -61.71 8.42 35.27
C GLY A 869 -60.65 7.72 34.44
N TYR A 870 -60.62 6.38 34.47
CA TYR A 870 -59.82 5.60 33.52
C TYR A 870 -60.37 5.80 32.10
N GLY A 871 -59.52 6.22 31.16
CA GLY A 871 -59.87 6.28 29.74
C GLY A 871 -60.17 4.88 29.23
N GLY A 872 -61.15 4.76 28.33
CA GLY A 872 -61.62 3.45 27.87
C GLY A 872 -60.55 2.60 27.20
N ASN A 873 -60.86 1.32 27.08
CA ASN A 873 -60.02 0.28 26.50
C ASN A 873 -59.97 0.40 24.96
N HIS A 874 -58.77 0.59 24.39
CA HIS A 874 -58.58 0.76 22.95
C HIS A 874 -57.82 -0.37 22.25
N ALA A 875 -58.31 -0.76 21.08
CA ALA A 875 -57.60 -1.62 20.13
C ALA A 875 -57.38 -0.85 18.82
N GLY A 876 -56.12 -0.62 18.46
CA GLY A 876 -55.73 0.15 17.30
C GLY A 876 -55.62 -0.73 16.07
N PHE A 877 -56.15 -0.28 14.93
CA PHE A 877 -56.10 -0.99 13.67
C PHE A 877 -55.45 -0.13 12.58
N VAL A 878 -54.72 -0.80 11.70
CA VAL A 878 -53.98 -0.23 10.57
C VAL A 878 -54.33 -1.01 9.32
N TRP A 879 -54.93 -0.33 8.35
CA TRP A 879 -55.19 -0.88 7.03
C TRP A 879 -54.21 -0.33 6.01
N PHE A 880 -53.71 -1.21 5.13
CA PHE A 880 -52.84 -0.87 4.00
C PHE A 880 -53.65 -0.95 2.69
N GLY A 881 -54.75 -0.22 2.60
CA GLY A 881 -55.65 -0.22 1.44
C GLY A 881 -55.02 0.29 0.15
N ASN A 882 -53.76 0.73 0.20
CA ASN A 882 -52.94 1.06 -0.95
C ASN A 882 -52.19 -0.15 -1.49
N ILE A 883 -52.28 -1.36 -0.91
CA ILE A 883 -51.55 -2.56 -1.38
C ILE A 883 -52.43 -3.79 -1.33
N ASN A 884 -52.56 -4.49 -2.46
CA ASN A 884 -53.13 -5.83 -2.50
C ASN A 884 -52.01 -6.86 -2.31
N PHE A 885 -51.72 -7.23 -1.06
CA PHE A 885 -50.66 -8.17 -0.72
C PHE A 885 -50.82 -9.52 -1.42
N LYS A 886 -52.07 -10.00 -1.55
CA LYS A 886 -52.38 -11.26 -2.21
C LYS A 886 -51.91 -11.27 -3.66
N THR A 887 -52.18 -10.21 -4.41
CA THR A 887 -51.74 -10.11 -5.80
C THR A 887 -50.23 -9.90 -5.91
N ARG A 888 -49.66 -9.06 -5.05
CA ARG A 888 -48.23 -8.68 -5.13
C ARG A 888 -47.27 -9.78 -4.68
N LEU A 889 -47.71 -10.65 -3.77
CA LEU A 889 -46.91 -11.73 -3.20
C LEU A 889 -47.33 -13.12 -3.72
N ALA A 890 -48.27 -13.20 -4.67
CA ALA A 890 -48.74 -14.47 -5.22
C ALA A 890 -47.58 -15.29 -5.81
N GLY A 891 -47.37 -16.50 -5.29
CA GLY A 891 -46.31 -17.41 -5.77
C GLY A 891 -44.88 -17.00 -5.42
N ARG A 892 -44.72 -15.98 -4.56
CA ARG A 892 -43.42 -15.47 -4.12
C ARG A 892 -42.96 -16.16 -2.84
N THR A 893 -41.65 -16.37 -2.70
CA THR A 893 -41.06 -16.95 -1.49
C THR A 893 -40.81 -15.85 -0.46
N ILE A 894 -41.49 -15.88 0.69
CA ILE A 894 -41.29 -14.89 1.76
C ILE A 894 -40.00 -15.19 2.52
N LYS A 895 -39.12 -14.19 2.62
CA LYS A 895 -37.84 -14.27 3.34
C LYS A 895 -37.90 -13.62 4.72
N ASP A 896 -38.57 -12.48 4.82
CA ASP A 896 -38.59 -11.68 6.04
C ASP A 896 -39.85 -10.79 6.08
N VAL A 897 -40.31 -10.45 7.28
CA VAL A 897 -41.46 -9.57 7.49
C VAL A 897 -41.10 -8.60 8.59
N ARG A 898 -41.04 -7.32 8.28
CA ARG A 898 -40.53 -6.30 9.21
C ARG A 898 -41.60 -5.27 9.47
N VAL A 899 -41.71 -4.84 10.71
CA VAL A 899 -42.60 -3.74 11.08
C VAL A 899 -41.81 -2.72 11.87
N GLN A 900 -42.00 -1.46 11.51
CA GLN A 900 -41.46 -0.30 12.22
C GLN A 900 -42.61 0.48 12.83
N LEU A 901 -42.40 1.04 14.03
CA LEU A 901 -43.33 1.98 14.66
C LEU A 901 -42.62 2.88 15.67
N ARG A 902 -43.25 4.03 15.96
CA ARG A 902 -42.85 4.99 16.98
C ARG A 902 -43.97 5.23 17.99
N ARG A 903 -43.62 5.26 19.27
CA ARG A 903 -44.55 5.71 20.33
C ARG A 903 -44.66 7.24 20.35
N ALA A 904 -45.89 7.75 20.39
CA ALA A 904 -46.16 9.17 20.51
C ALA A 904 -45.86 9.67 21.94
N PRO A 905 -45.39 10.91 22.12
CA PRO A 905 -45.08 11.48 23.42
C PRO A 905 -46.35 12.03 24.12
N ARG A 906 -47.43 11.24 24.13
CA ARG A 906 -48.74 11.61 24.68
C ARG A 906 -49.58 10.37 25.02
N PHE A 907 -50.84 10.58 25.45
CA PHE A 907 -51.84 9.57 25.82
C PHE A 907 -51.61 8.86 27.17
N THR A 908 -50.36 8.51 27.48
CA THR A 908 -49.94 7.98 28.79
C THR A 908 -48.55 8.52 29.18
N PRO A 909 -48.19 8.61 30.48
CA PRO A 909 -46.88 9.08 30.93
C PRO A 909 -45.70 8.31 30.32
N ASP A 910 -44.51 8.92 30.32
CA ASP A 910 -43.25 8.36 29.77
C ASP A 910 -42.66 7.22 30.63
N THR A 911 -43.45 6.15 30.78
CA THR A 911 -43.01 4.88 31.33
C THR A 911 -42.97 3.88 30.19
N PRO A 912 -41.89 3.08 30.00
CA PRO A 912 -41.83 2.10 28.91
C PRO A 912 -43.04 1.16 28.94
N LYS A 913 -43.75 1.04 27.80
CA LYS A 913 -44.94 0.18 27.67
C LYS A 913 -44.73 -0.87 26.59
N GLU A 914 -45.14 -2.11 26.86
CA GLU A 914 -45.05 -3.21 25.90
C GLU A 914 -46.07 -3.01 24.76
N VAL A 915 -45.62 -3.16 23.52
CA VAL A 915 -46.48 -3.15 22.34
C VAL A 915 -46.71 -4.59 21.88
N GLN A 916 -47.96 -4.92 21.58
CA GLN A 916 -48.39 -6.22 21.06
C GLN A 916 -49.01 -6.01 19.68
N CYS A 917 -48.40 -6.63 18.67
CA CYS A 917 -48.82 -6.52 17.27
C CYS A 917 -49.57 -7.79 16.84
N TRP A 918 -50.64 -7.60 16.09
CA TRP A 918 -51.50 -8.64 15.53
C TRP A 918 -51.71 -8.40 14.04
N LEU A 919 -52.09 -9.43 13.32
CA LEU A 919 -52.64 -9.33 11.97
C LEU A 919 -54.17 -9.29 12.04
N HIS A 920 -54.83 -8.75 11.02
CA HIS A 920 -56.27 -8.89 10.84
C HIS A 920 -56.65 -8.92 9.36
N ASN A 921 -57.80 -9.52 9.03
CA ASN A 921 -58.46 -9.37 7.73
C ASN A 921 -59.75 -8.52 7.81
N TYR A 922 -59.97 -7.89 8.96
CA TYR A 922 -61.19 -7.19 9.26
C TYR A 922 -61.40 -5.98 8.35
N VAL A 923 -62.54 -5.95 7.66
CA VAL A 923 -63.03 -4.78 6.92
C VAL A 923 -63.98 -4.03 7.84
N ARG A 924 -63.72 -2.74 8.09
CA ARG A 924 -64.51 -1.96 9.05
C ARG A 924 -66.00 -1.93 8.68
N GLN A 925 -66.85 -2.30 9.63
CA GLN A 925 -68.31 -2.29 9.53
C GLN A 925 -68.93 -1.60 10.76
N ASP A 926 -70.26 -1.45 10.76
CA ASP A 926 -71.01 -0.97 11.91
C ASP A 926 -71.09 -2.08 12.97
N GLU A 927 -70.45 -1.86 14.12
CA GLU A 927 -70.31 -2.87 15.17
C GLU A 927 -71.29 -2.67 16.32
N ALA A 928 -71.76 -3.78 16.88
CA ALA A 928 -72.68 -3.79 18.03
C ALA A 928 -72.00 -3.34 19.33
N GLU A 929 -72.81 -3.00 20.35
CA GLU A 929 -72.32 -2.48 21.64
C GLU A 929 -71.42 -3.44 22.42
N ASP A 930 -71.48 -4.75 22.13
CA ASP A 930 -70.70 -5.84 22.75
C ASP A 930 -69.57 -6.37 21.85
N TRP A 931 -69.22 -5.66 20.77
CA TRP A 931 -68.17 -6.10 19.85
C TRP A 931 -66.79 -6.10 20.49
N GLU A 932 -66.11 -7.25 20.35
CA GLU A 932 -64.79 -7.51 20.92
C GLU A 932 -63.73 -7.59 19.79
N PRO A 933 -62.77 -6.65 19.73
CA PRO A 933 -61.75 -6.59 18.68
C PRO A 933 -60.93 -7.87 18.54
N SER A 934 -60.67 -8.59 19.63
CA SER A 934 -59.84 -9.80 19.62
C SER A 934 -60.41 -10.92 18.74
N ARG A 935 -61.70 -10.91 18.40
CA ARG A 935 -62.34 -11.90 17.52
C ARG A 935 -61.86 -11.85 16.08
N VAL A 936 -61.31 -10.72 15.65
CA VAL A 936 -60.86 -10.50 14.27
C VAL A 936 -59.34 -10.39 14.14
N LEU A 937 -58.63 -10.55 15.25
CA LEU A 937 -57.17 -10.54 15.30
C LEU A 937 -56.63 -11.96 15.15
N MET A 938 -55.46 -12.06 14.54
CA MET A 938 -54.75 -13.31 14.36
C MET A 938 -53.26 -13.09 14.58
N GLU A 939 -52.58 -14.13 15.05
CA GLU A 939 -51.12 -14.19 15.18
C GLU A 939 -50.51 -13.02 15.98
N SER A 940 -50.51 -13.15 17.31
CA SER A 940 -49.99 -12.11 18.20
C SER A 940 -48.47 -12.21 18.36
N HIS A 941 -47.82 -11.05 18.37
CA HIS A 941 -46.38 -10.92 18.52
C HIS A 941 -46.04 -9.79 19.50
N LYS A 942 -45.20 -10.09 20.49
CA LYS A 942 -44.63 -9.08 21.38
C LYS A 942 -43.52 -8.34 20.66
N VAL A 943 -43.62 -7.02 20.56
CA VAL A 943 -42.69 -6.22 19.74
C VAL A 943 -41.76 -5.33 20.58
N GLY A 944 -41.87 -5.43 21.91
CA GLY A 944 -40.98 -4.80 22.89
C GLY A 944 -41.58 -3.61 23.62
N SER A 945 -40.82 -3.04 24.56
CA SER A 945 -41.22 -1.88 25.36
C SER A 945 -40.68 -0.57 24.79
N TYR A 946 -41.55 0.44 24.71
CA TYR A 946 -41.26 1.74 24.08
C TYR A 946 -41.47 2.90 25.07
N SER A 947 -40.47 3.76 25.24
CA SER A 947 -40.59 5.09 25.87
C SER A 947 -41.16 6.12 24.89
N TRP A 948 -41.46 7.33 25.35
CA TRP A 948 -41.89 8.41 24.46
C TRP A 948 -40.85 8.69 23.37
N ASN A 949 -41.35 8.84 22.14
CA ASN A 949 -40.55 9.02 20.93
C ASN A 949 -39.63 7.83 20.55
N ASP A 950 -39.62 6.73 21.32
CA ASP A 950 -38.92 5.53 20.90
C ASP A 950 -39.51 5.03 19.58
N GLU A 951 -38.63 4.81 18.61
CA GLU A 951 -38.94 4.26 17.30
C GLU A 951 -38.02 3.08 17.04
N ARG A 952 -38.60 1.92 16.74
CA ARG A 952 -37.84 0.68 16.55
C ARG A 952 -38.50 -0.16 15.46
N ARG A 953 -37.68 -0.97 14.79
CA ARG A 953 -38.13 -2.01 13.87
C ARG A 953 -37.98 -3.38 14.51
N PHE A 954 -38.92 -4.26 14.23
CA PHE A 954 -38.94 -5.64 14.66
C PHE A 954 -39.35 -6.55 13.51
N THR A 955 -39.00 -7.82 13.62
CA THR A 955 -39.34 -8.85 12.64
C THR A 955 -40.53 -9.65 13.15
N LEU A 956 -41.55 -9.77 12.31
CA LEU A 956 -42.62 -10.74 12.48
C LEU A 956 -42.20 -12.08 11.88
N PRO A 957 -42.73 -13.21 12.37
CA PRO A 957 -42.50 -14.52 11.74
C PRO A 957 -42.91 -14.55 10.27
N ARG A 958 -42.24 -15.40 9.49
CA ARG A 958 -42.52 -15.55 8.05
C ARG A 958 -43.99 -15.90 7.75
N SER A 959 -44.66 -16.58 8.67
CA SER A 959 -46.09 -16.89 8.62
C SER A 959 -46.96 -15.65 8.42
N ALA A 960 -46.57 -14.50 8.98
CA ALA A 960 -47.28 -13.24 8.78
C ALA A 960 -47.31 -12.83 7.30
N GLY A 961 -46.17 -12.94 6.62
CA GLY A 961 -46.04 -12.63 5.20
C GLY A 961 -46.74 -13.63 4.31
N GLU A 962 -46.72 -14.92 4.68
CA GLU A 962 -47.45 -15.97 3.97
C GLU A 962 -48.97 -15.76 4.06
N ARG A 963 -49.49 -15.32 5.22
CA ARG A 963 -50.90 -14.95 5.40
C ARG A 963 -51.30 -13.75 4.54
N LEU A 964 -50.45 -12.72 4.50
CA LEU A 964 -50.63 -11.57 3.61
C LEU A 964 -50.65 -12.01 2.14
N ALA A 965 -49.75 -12.92 1.74
CA ALA A 965 -49.69 -13.47 0.38
C ALA A 965 -50.91 -14.31 0.00
N LYS A 966 -51.56 -14.98 0.96
CA LYS A 966 -52.81 -15.73 0.75
C LYS A 966 -54.05 -14.83 0.79
N GLY A 967 -53.92 -13.59 1.25
CA GLY A 967 -55.04 -12.68 1.54
C GLY A 967 -55.82 -13.05 2.81
N GLU A 968 -55.20 -13.82 3.71
CA GLU A 968 -55.75 -14.16 5.02
C GLU A 968 -55.62 -13.02 6.04
N ALA A 969 -54.75 -12.04 5.74
CA ALA A 969 -54.61 -10.78 6.47
C ALA A 969 -54.53 -9.61 5.47
N ILE A 970 -55.01 -8.44 5.90
CA ILE A 970 -55.02 -7.19 5.12
C ILE A 970 -54.38 -6.00 5.87
N GLY A 971 -54.09 -6.17 7.17
CA GLY A 971 -53.64 -5.08 8.03
C GLY A 971 -53.00 -5.56 9.33
N LEU A 972 -52.52 -4.59 10.12
CA LEU A 972 -51.96 -4.78 11.46
C LEU A 972 -52.90 -4.21 12.51
N ALA A 973 -52.94 -4.81 13.69
CA ALA A 973 -53.59 -4.24 14.86
C ALA A 973 -52.63 -4.21 16.05
N PHE A 974 -52.87 -3.27 16.96
CA PHE A 974 -52.12 -3.08 18.19
C PHE A 974 -53.09 -3.16 19.35
N PHE A 975 -52.98 -4.27 20.08
CA PHE A 975 -53.94 -4.64 21.11
C PHE A 975 -53.21 -5.45 22.18
N HIS A 976 -53.28 -4.99 23.42
CA HIS A 976 -52.70 -5.70 24.55
C HIS A 976 -53.84 -6.29 25.39
N GLU A 977 -53.78 -7.60 25.64
CA GLU A 977 -54.89 -8.38 26.21
C GLU A 977 -55.30 -7.94 27.62
N ASP A 978 -54.35 -7.39 28.38
CA ASP A 978 -54.60 -6.90 29.74
C ASP A 978 -55.18 -5.49 29.80
N TRP A 979 -55.27 -4.79 28.66
CA TRP A 979 -55.67 -3.39 28.51
C TRP A 979 -54.87 -2.35 29.33
N THR A 980 -53.93 -2.75 30.18
CA THR A 980 -53.17 -1.85 31.05
C THR A 980 -51.97 -1.19 30.34
N GLN A 981 -51.53 -1.73 29.21
CA GLN A 981 -50.44 -1.19 28.39
C GLN A 981 -50.88 -0.06 27.46
N GLY A 982 -51.42 1.01 28.07
CA GLY A 982 -51.90 2.22 27.41
C GLY A 982 -50.80 3.02 26.71
N LEU A 983 -50.91 3.24 25.40
CA LEU A 983 -50.04 4.15 24.63
C LEU A 983 -50.68 4.54 23.29
N GLU A 984 -50.20 5.63 22.72
CA GLU A 984 -50.50 6.01 21.33
C GLU A 984 -49.29 5.73 20.45
N ILE A 985 -49.51 5.00 19.35
CA ILE A 985 -48.55 4.80 18.29
C ILE A 985 -48.74 5.92 17.29
N VAL A 986 -47.65 6.54 16.85
CA VAL A 986 -47.74 7.56 15.79
C VAL A 986 -48.21 6.86 14.52
N PRO A 987 -49.41 7.12 13.99
CA PRO A 987 -49.96 6.28 12.94
C PRO A 987 -49.10 6.27 11.68
N ARG A 988 -48.51 7.42 11.32
CA ARG A 988 -47.61 7.57 10.16
C ARG A 988 -46.21 6.96 10.34
N SER A 989 -45.87 6.48 11.54
CA SER A 989 -44.61 5.78 11.79
C SER A 989 -44.70 4.28 11.55
N VAL A 990 -45.92 3.75 11.38
CA VAL A 990 -46.12 2.32 11.12
C VAL A 990 -45.74 2.04 9.69
N VAL A 991 -44.77 1.14 9.49
CA VAL A 991 -44.35 0.67 8.17
C VAL A 991 -44.25 -0.85 8.22
N LEU A 992 -44.90 -1.53 7.26
CA LEU A 992 -44.81 -2.98 7.11
C LEU A 992 -44.01 -3.30 5.85
N GLU A 993 -42.94 -4.07 5.96
CA GLU A 993 -42.12 -4.53 4.85
C GLU A 993 -42.19 -6.04 4.75
N VAL A 994 -42.43 -6.57 3.55
CA VAL A 994 -42.35 -8.00 3.26
C VAL A 994 -41.23 -8.23 2.26
N VAL A 995 -40.19 -8.95 2.67
CA VAL A 995 -39.05 -9.31 1.81
C VAL A 995 -39.34 -10.65 1.13
N TYR A 996 -39.18 -10.73 -0.19
CA TYR A 996 -39.54 -11.90 -0.99
C TYR A 996 -38.64 -12.09 -2.23
N GLU A 997 -38.58 -13.30 -2.78
CA GLU A 997 -37.90 -13.62 -4.06
C GLU A 997 -38.81 -13.44 -5.29
#